data_AF-A0A147I5D7-F1
#
_entry.id   AF-A0A147I5D7-F1
#
_cell.length_a   1.000
_cell.length_b   1.000
_cell.length_c   1.000
_cell.angle_alpha   90.00
_cell.angle_beta   90.00
_cell.angle_gamma   90.00
#
_symmetry.space_group_name_H-M   'P 1'
#
loop_
_entity.id
_entity.type
_entity.pdbx_description
1 polymer ?
#
loop_
_entity_poly.entity_id
_entity_poly.type
_entity_poly.pdbx_seq_one_letter_code
_entity_poly.pdbx_strand_id
1 'polypeptide(L)'
;MPDRDPLERYNAKRDFTRTAEPAGTLAAGHGNGFIVQKHDATRLHWDFRLEVDGVLKSWAVTRGPSLDPDEKRLAVRTEDHPLSYATFEGTIPAGEYGGGTVMLWDRGTWSPVKGKSAADIEKGHLHFVLDGERMKGEWLLIRLRPRGKEKRENWLLRKIADAEAGGTDVLVETALTSVATGRTMQEIAEGKKVSRKAVAPAKAGAQLGDAGDEGETGRSWTPASAGVTKKKKSGRAAKAPPFEPPQLCTLVDHVPTGSDWLHEVKYDGYRALVAVGGGTAKVFTRSGLDWTDKFPGIAEAAAALPATSALVDGEIVAFKDGRPDFSTLKDAIGAGGDMTLFAFDLLEVDGEDLRALPNVTRKERLRALVGAGEERLRFAEHVIGSGEELFETMCREGYEGVVSKRADAPYRGKRTSAWLKIKCIRRQEFVIVGWLPSTKSRGLRSLLLGVHDGDTLRYAGKVGTGFDAATIDELRTRLDRLARKTPTVDAPRAAVKGAHWVTPKLVAEVAFAETTPDGVLRHSSFIGLRGDKPAREVVAERAAPVPAPTTVKVTNRERVIFPDSDITKGQLADYYATMAGVMLPWAGHRPISLVRCPQGRARACFFQKHDAGSFGDAVHQVPIREKDGSTENYLYVDDTAGLVTCVQMGTIEFHGWGSRVDALETPDRMVFDLDPDEGLGFEETKRAAVYLKEQLAELGLISFALLSGGKGVHVVVPLTPDAEWPRVKDFADRFARALAQAEPERFVAVATKAKRKGRIFIDYLRNQRGATAIMPYAARARPGAPVAAPVSWSELRDLDTAARWSVGDMDALLERANGRALAGWGVADQLLPDF
;
A
#
# COMPACT_ATOMS: atom_id res chain seq x y z
N MET A 1 -28.78 -45.42 13.27
CA MET A 1 -27.99 -46.17 12.27
C MET A 1 -26.55 -46.12 12.75
N PRO A 2 -25.73 -47.19 12.64
CA PRO A 2 -24.31 -47.08 12.99
C PRO A 2 -23.71 -45.94 12.16
N ASP A 3 -23.05 -45.00 12.82
CA ASP A 3 -22.44 -43.83 12.17
C ASP A 3 -21.53 -44.33 11.05
N ARG A 4 -21.90 -43.97 9.82
CA ARG A 4 -21.15 -44.34 8.63
C ARG A 4 -19.79 -43.65 8.74
N ASP A 5 -18.71 -44.41 8.63
CA ASP A 5 -17.35 -43.85 8.67
C ASP A 5 -17.24 -42.70 7.64
N PRO A 6 -17.04 -41.44 8.09
CA PRO A 6 -17.00 -40.30 7.19
C PRO A 6 -15.84 -40.39 6.17
N LEU A 7 -14.81 -41.20 6.45
CA LEU A 7 -13.65 -41.41 5.58
C LEU A 7 -13.77 -42.64 4.67
N GLU A 8 -14.87 -43.39 4.71
CA GLU A 8 -15.10 -44.59 3.87
C GLU A 8 -14.90 -44.26 2.38
N ARG A 9 -15.52 -43.16 1.92
CA ARG A 9 -15.40 -42.69 0.52
C ARG A 9 -14.01 -42.19 0.17
N TYR A 10 -13.28 -41.62 1.13
CA TYR A 10 -11.92 -41.15 0.93
C TYR A 10 -10.99 -42.33 0.67
N ASN A 11 -11.05 -43.34 1.54
CA ASN A 11 -10.25 -44.56 1.48
C ASN A 11 -10.57 -45.39 0.22
N ALA A 12 -11.86 -45.52 -0.14
CA ALA A 12 -12.28 -46.31 -1.30
C ALA A 12 -11.80 -45.75 -2.66
N LYS A 13 -11.39 -44.47 -2.71
CA LYS A 13 -10.97 -43.81 -3.95
C LYS A 13 -9.45 -43.84 -4.18
N ARG A 14 -8.65 -44.32 -3.23
CA ARG A 14 -7.19 -44.17 -3.22
C ARG A 14 -6.50 -45.51 -3.11
N ASP A 15 -5.41 -45.66 -3.85
CA ASP A 15 -4.46 -46.75 -3.65
C ASP A 15 -3.20 -46.22 -2.94
N PHE A 16 -3.15 -46.38 -1.62
CA PHE A 16 -2.05 -45.89 -0.77
C PHE A 16 -0.71 -46.59 -1.01
N THR A 17 -0.66 -47.62 -1.87
CA THR A 17 0.61 -48.20 -2.34
C THR A 17 1.21 -47.40 -3.49
N ARG A 18 0.40 -46.55 -4.15
CA ARG A 18 0.77 -45.74 -5.31
C ARG A 18 0.83 -44.26 -4.98
N THR A 19 -0.12 -43.76 -4.19
CA THR A 19 -0.17 -42.35 -3.78
C THR A 19 0.61 -42.10 -2.48
N ALA A 20 1.23 -40.92 -2.38
CA ALA A 20 1.86 -40.44 -1.14
C ALA A 20 0.85 -39.76 -0.19
N GLU A 21 -0.43 -39.73 -0.57
CA GLU A 21 -1.50 -39.21 0.28
C GLU A 21 -1.65 -40.05 1.57
N PRO A 22 -1.96 -39.42 2.72
CA PRO A 22 -2.11 -40.13 3.98
C PRO A 22 -3.38 -41.00 3.99
N ALA A 23 -3.29 -42.18 4.61
CA ALA A 23 -4.45 -43.05 4.83
C ALA A 23 -5.51 -42.36 5.71
N GLY A 24 -6.79 -42.58 5.37
CA GLY A 24 -7.94 -42.00 6.07
C GLY A 24 -8.13 -42.63 7.44
N THR A 25 -7.62 -41.96 8.47
CA THR A 25 -7.80 -42.31 9.89
C THR A 25 -8.44 -41.16 10.63
N LEU A 26 -9.40 -41.48 11.52
CA LEU A 26 -10.00 -40.48 12.41
C LEU A 26 -8.98 -40.07 13.46
N ALA A 27 -8.84 -38.77 13.68
CA ALA A 27 -7.96 -38.20 14.69
C ALA A 27 -8.73 -37.17 15.52
N ALA A 28 -8.37 -37.04 16.79
CA ALA A 28 -8.86 -35.95 17.64
C ALA A 28 -8.23 -34.64 17.16
N GLY A 29 -9.07 -33.70 16.73
CA GLY A 29 -8.66 -32.37 16.31
C GLY A 29 -9.22 -31.28 17.22
N HIS A 30 -8.84 -30.03 16.96
CA HIS A 30 -9.29 -28.85 17.72
C HIS A 30 -10.68 -28.36 17.30
N GLY A 31 -11.20 -28.84 16.16
CA GLY A 31 -12.51 -28.50 15.62
C GLY A 31 -12.59 -27.12 14.96
N ASN A 32 -11.44 -26.47 14.74
CA ASN A 32 -11.37 -25.10 14.23
C ASN A 32 -10.28 -24.89 13.16
N GLY A 33 -9.57 -25.92 12.71
CA GLY A 33 -8.60 -25.78 11.62
C GLY A 33 -9.27 -25.54 10.26
N PHE A 34 -8.66 -24.74 9.40
CA PHE A 34 -9.00 -24.73 7.97
C PHE A 34 -7.74 -24.77 7.13
N ILE A 35 -7.88 -25.30 5.92
CA ILE A 35 -6.84 -25.24 4.89
C ILE A 35 -7.44 -24.97 3.53
N VAL A 36 -6.59 -24.53 2.62
CA VAL A 36 -6.87 -24.50 1.20
C VAL A 36 -5.71 -25.13 0.47
N GLN A 37 -5.99 -26.05 -0.44
CA GLN A 37 -4.98 -26.65 -1.30
C GLN A 37 -5.22 -26.24 -2.76
N LYS A 38 -4.20 -25.68 -3.42
CA LYS A 38 -4.22 -25.44 -4.86
C LYS A 38 -3.86 -26.77 -5.55
N HIS A 39 -4.74 -27.24 -6.40
CA HIS A 39 -4.65 -28.57 -6.98
C HIS A 39 -4.72 -28.51 -8.51
N ASP A 40 -3.59 -28.78 -9.15
CA ASP A 40 -3.48 -28.91 -10.60
C ASP A 40 -3.75 -30.36 -11.03
N ALA A 41 -5.04 -30.73 -10.99
CA ALA A 41 -5.55 -32.01 -11.45
C ALA A 41 -5.95 -31.93 -12.95
N THR A 42 -6.98 -32.66 -13.38
CA THR A 42 -7.57 -32.47 -14.73
C THR A 42 -7.99 -31.01 -15.00
N ARG A 43 -8.35 -30.27 -13.95
CA ARG A 43 -8.59 -28.83 -13.97
C ARG A 43 -8.02 -28.22 -12.70
N LEU A 44 -7.39 -27.06 -12.82
CA LEU A 44 -6.95 -26.29 -11.68
C LEU A 44 -8.15 -25.89 -10.79
N HIS A 45 -8.03 -26.10 -9.50
CA HIS A 45 -9.01 -25.68 -8.50
C HIS A 45 -8.35 -25.49 -7.13
N TRP A 46 -9.11 -24.93 -6.19
CA TRP A 46 -8.69 -24.73 -4.80
C TRP A 46 -9.62 -25.51 -3.89
N ASP A 47 -9.10 -26.56 -3.24
CA ASP A 47 -9.84 -27.34 -2.28
C ASP A 47 -9.89 -26.58 -0.94
N PHE A 48 -11.01 -25.90 -0.67
CA PHE A 48 -11.31 -25.24 0.59
C PHE A 48 -11.86 -26.26 1.59
N ARG A 49 -11.26 -26.34 2.79
CA ARG A 49 -11.57 -27.37 3.77
C ARG A 49 -11.67 -26.81 5.17
N LEU A 50 -12.73 -27.21 5.88
CA LEU A 50 -12.97 -26.89 7.28
C LEU A 50 -12.90 -28.14 8.14
N GLU A 51 -12.16 -28.08 9.24
CA GLU A 51 -12.18 -29.10 10.27
C GLU A 51 -13.52 -29.07 11.02
N VAL A 52 -14.27 -30.16 10.96
CA VAL A 52 -15.55 -30.35 11.66
C VAL A 52 -15.67 -31.83 12.02
N ASP A 53 -16.03 -32.14 13.27
CA ASP A 53 -16.28 -33.49 13.76
C ASP A 53 -15.13 -34.49 13.46
N GLY A 54 -13.88 -34.04 13.61
CA GLY A 54 -12.69 -34.88 13.43
C GLY A 54 -12.30 -35.19 11.98
N VAL A 55 -12.92 -34.52 11.00
CA VAL A 55 -12.58 -34.62 9.57
C VAL A 55 -12.51 -33.26 8.90
N LEU A 56 -11.90 -33.21 7.71
CA LEU A 56 -11.89 -32.03 6.83
C LEU A 56 -13.08 -32.09 5.88
N LYS A 57 -14.12 -31.29 6.15
CA LYS A 57 -15.25 -31.03 5.27
C LYS A 57 -14.74 -30.23 4.06
N SER A 58 -14.97 -30.72 2.84
CA SER A 58 -14.24 -30.25 1.66
C SER A 58 -15.11 -29.72 0.51
N TRP A 59 -14.63 -28.66 -0.16
CA TRP A 59 -15.20 -28.09 -1.37
C TRP A 59 -14.13 -27.67 -2.38
N ALA A 60 -14.27 -28.13 -3.63
CA ALA A 60 -13.44 -27.68 -4.74
C ALA A 60 -13.97 -26.34 -5.30
N VAL A 61 -13.22 -25.26 -5.10
CA VAL A 61 -13.52 -23.91 -5.59
C VAL A 61 -12.84 -23.71 -6.94
N THR A 62 -13.62 -23.67 -8.02
CA THR A 62 -13.08 -23.82 -9.40
C THR A 62 -12.24 -22.65 -9.89
N ARG A 63 -12.54 -21.43 -9.45
CA ARG A 63 -11.75 -20.21 -9.75
C ARG A 63 -10.98 -19.69 -8.54
N GLY A 64 -10.92 -20.50 -7.49
CA GLY A 64 -10.39 -20.13 -6.18
C GLY A 64 -11.20 -19.06 -5.46
N PRO A 65 -10.80 -18.71 -4.22
CA PRO A 65 -11.48 -17.69 -3.41
C PRO A 65 -11.27 -16.27 -3.97
N SER A 66 -12.28 -15.40 -3.84
CA SER A 66 -12.19 -13.96 -4.16
C SER A 66 -12.26 -13.13 -2.88
N LEU A 67 -11.48 -12.04 -2.81
CA LEU A 67 -11.68 -11.00 -1.79
C LEU A 67 -12.78 -10.00 -2.18
N ASP A 68 -13.28 -10.08 -3.41
CA ASP A 68 -14.35 -9.21 -3.89
C ASP A 68 -15.71 -9.66 -3.33
N PRO A 69 -16.40 -8.83 -2.51
CA PRO A 69 -17.70 -9.18 -1.96
C PRO A 69 -18.81 -9.31 -3.00
N ASP A 70 -18.62 -8.78 -4.21
CA ASP A 70 -19.61 -8.86 -5.30
C ASP A 70 -19.46 -10.16 -6.10
N GLU A 71 -18.37 -10.90 -5.90
CA GLU A 71 -18.12 -12.16 -6.58
C GLU A 71 -18.56 -13.39 -5.76
N LYS A 72 -19.28 -14.30 -6.42
CA LYS A 72 -19.73 -15.58 -5.85
C LYS A 72 -18.99 -16.71 -6.54
N ARG A 73 -18.20 -17.48 -5.80
CA ARG A 73 -17.39 -18.58 -6.33
C ARG A 73 -18.12 -19.91 -6.17
N LEU A 74 -18.24 -20.66 -7.26
CA LEU A 74 -18.77 -22.01 -7.21
C LEU A 74 -17.80 -22.91 -6.43
N ALA A 75 -18.33 -23.56 -5.38
CA ALA A 75 -17.63 -24.48 -4.51
C ALA A 75 -18.35 -25.84 -4.55
N VAL A 76 -17.74 -26.86 -5.15
CA VAL A 76 -18.37 -28.18 -5.34
C VAL A 76 -17.99 -29.09 -4.18
N ARG A 77 -18.97 -29.63 -3.46
CA ARG A 77 -18.73 -30.55 -2.34
C ARG A 77 -17.98 -31.81 -2.81
N THR A 78 -16.88 -32.13 -2.15
CA THR A 78 -16.12 -33.38 -2.35
C THR A 78 -16.22 -34.27 -1.11
N GLU A 79 -15.60 -35.47 -1.13
CA GLU A 79 -15.57 -36.32 0.06
C GLU A 79 -14.84 -35.67 1.25
N ASP A 80 -15.15 -36.09 2.46
CA ASP A 80 -14.43 -35.64 3.65
C ASP A 80 -13.01 -36.23 3.64
N HIS A 81 -12.02 -35.51 4.17
CA HIS A 81 -10.61 -35.93 4.18
C HIS A 81 -10.11 -36.08 5.62
N PRO A 82 -9.09 -36.93 5.87
CA PRO A 82 -8.51 -37.06 7.21
C PRO A 82 -7.78 -35.78 7.62
N LEU A 83 -7.68 -35.51 8.92
CA LEU A 83 -6.95 -34.34 9.43
C LEU A 83 -5.47 -34.36 9.05
N SER A 84 -4.87 -35.54 8.90
CA SER A 84 -3.49 -35.71 8.41
C SER A 84 -3.28 -35.19 6.98
N TYR A 85 -4.36 -35.04 6.19
CA TYR A 85 -4.30 -34.43 4.87
C TYR A 85 -4.04 -32.92 4.91
N ALA A 86 -4.27 -32.27 6.06
CA ALA A 86 -4.14 -30.83 6.21
C ALA A 86 -2.74 -30.31 5.87
N THR A 87 -1.71 -31.14 6.06
CA THR A 87 -0.31 -30.81 5.80
C THR A 87 0.24 -31.45 4.52
N PHE A 88 -0.61 -32.14 3.75
CA PHE A 88 -0.16 -32.83 2.54
C PHE A 88 0.16 -31.83 1.43
N GLU A 89 1.33 -32.03 0.82
CA GLU A 89 1.82 -31.32 -0.36
C GLU A 89 2.69 -32.28 -1.18
N GLY A 90 2.46 -32.34 -2.49
CA GLY A 90 3.18 -33.26 -3.37
C GLY A 90 2.43 -33.56 -4.68
N THR A 91 2.99 -34.49 -5.45
CA THR A 91 2.40 -34.94 -6.72
C THR A 91 1.68 -36.27 -6.53
N ILE A 92 0.40 -36.30 -6.86
CA ILE A 92 -0.41 -37.52 -6.95
C ILE A 92 -0.18 -38.13 -8.35
N PRO A 93 0.20 -39.43 -8.45
CA PRO A 93 0.55 -40.03 -9.73
C PRO A 93 -0.55 -39.94 -10.78
N ALA A 94 -0.17 -39.80 -12.05
CA ALA A 94 -1.12 -39.83 -13.16
C ALA A 94 -1.91 -41.15 -13.18
N GLY A 95 -3.22 -41.04 -13.40
CA GLY A 95 -4.14 -42.18 -13.39
C GLY A 95 -4.73 -42.52 -12.01
N GLU A 96 -4.18 -41.98 -10.92
CA GLU A 96 -4.82 -42.03 -9.61
C GLU A 96 -5.98 -41.03 -9.50
N TYR A 97 -6.88 -41.26 -8.56
CA TYR A 97 -7.98 -40.33 -8.28
C TYR A 97 -7.40 -39.00 -7.77
N GLY A 98 -7.64 -37.91 -8.51
CA GLY A 98 -7.02 -36.62 -8.20
C GLY A 98 -5.55 -36.54 -8.61
N GLY A 99 -5.09 -37.35 -9.58
CA GLY A 99 -3.73 -37.22 -10.13
C GLY A 99 -3.42 -35.79 -10.56
N GLY A 100 -2.27 -35.27 -10.13
CA GLY A 100 -1.94 -33.85 -10.23
C GLY A 100 -1.02 -33.36 -9.12
N THR A 101 -0.58 -32.12 -9.21
CA THR A 101 0.24 -31.47 -8.18
C THR A 101 -0.66 -30.80 -7.15
N VAL A 102 -0.37 -30.98 -5.87
CA VAL A 102 -1.10 -30.39 -4.74
C VAL A 102 -0.15 -29.51 -3.94
N MET A 103 -0.52 -28.24 -3.77
CA MET A 103 0.17 -27.24 -2.94
C MET A 103 -0.69 -26.86 -1.74
N LEU A 104 -0.09 -26.78 -0.55
CA LEU A 104 -0.76 -26.15 0.59
C LEU A 104 -0.77 -24.63 0.38
N TRP A 105 -1.93 -24.11 -0.03
CA TRP A 105 -2.11 -22.73 -0.48
C TRP A 105 -2.52 -21.81 0.66
N ASP A 106 -3.30 -22.26 1.63
CA ASP A 106 -3.60 -21.48 2.83
C ASP A 106 -3.83 -22.42 4.02
N ARG A 107 -3.64 -21.89 5.23
CA ARG A 107 -3.95 -22.58 6.48
C ARG A 107 -4.26 -21.58 7.57
N GLY A 108 -5.03 -22.01 8.54
CA GLY A 108 -5.29 -21.21 9.73
C GLY A 108 -6.42 -21.79 10.56
N THR A 109 -7.18 -20.90 11.20
CA THR A 109 -8.35 -21.28 11.98
C THR A 109 -9.63 -20.66 11.42
N TRP A 110 -10.77 -21.28 11.71
CA TRP A 110 -12.08 -20.77 11.38
C TRP A 110 -12.99 -20.83 12.59
N SER A 111 -13.97 -19.92 12.64
CA SER A 111 -15.02 -19.95 13.65
C SER A 111 -16.35 -19.49 13.07
N PRO A 112 -17.49 -20.08 13.45
CA PRO A 112 -18.80 -19.52 13.11
C PRO A 112 -18.96 -18.13 13.71
N VAL A 113 -19.60 -17.20 12.98
CA VAL A 113 -19.94 -15.89 13.56
C VAL A 113 -20.89 -16.06 14.75
N LYS A 114 -20.98 -15.04 15.61
CA LYS A 114 -21.88 -15.05 16.78
C LYS A 114 -23.31 -15.46 16.41
N GLY A 115 -23.83 -16.50 17.06
CA GLY A 115 -25.17 -17.04 16.82
C GLY A 115 -25.27 -18.09 15.71
N LYS A 116 -24.14 -18.47 15.09
CA LYS A 116 -24.04 -19.59 14.15
C LYS A 116 -23.24 -20.74 14.76
N SER A 117 -23.28 -21.90 14.10
CA SER A 117 -22.54 -23.11 14.52
C SER A 117 -22.08 -23.93 13.32
N ALA A 118 -21.13 -24.84 13.52
CA ALA A 118 -20.69 -25.77 12.48
C ALA A 118 -21.87 -26.61 11.90
N ALA A 119 -22.88 -26.91 12.73
CA ALA A 119 -24.09 -27.62 12.31
C ALA A 119 -24.92 -26.87 11.24
N ASP A 120 -24.67 -25.58 11.01
CA ASP A 120 -25.34 -24.82 9.96
C ASP A 120 -24.87 -25.23 8.55
N ILE A 121 -23.75 -25.97 8.43
CA ILE A 121 -23.36 -26.65 7.18
C ILE A 121 -24.46 -27.61 6.74
N GLU A 122 -25.04 -28.41 7.62
CA GLU A 122 -26.12 -29.35 7.27
C GLU A 122 -27.39 -28.62 6.79
N LYS A 123 -27.62 -27.41 7.31
CA LYS A 123 -28.72 -26.52 6.88
C LYS A 123 -28.46 -25.88 5.51
N GLY A 124 -27.23 -25.96 5.01
CA GLY A 124 -26.85 -25.40 3.71
C GLY A 124 -26.45 -23.92 3.75
N HIS A 125 -26.11 -23.38 4.92
CA HIS A 125 -25.71 -21.98 5.05
C HIS A 125 -24.75 -21.78 6.22
N LEU A 126 -23.47 -21.53 5.95
CA LEU A 126 -22.48 -21.19 6.97
C LEU A 126 -22.05 -19.73 6.82
N HIS A 127 -22.06 -19.01 7.94
CA HIS A 127 -21.43 -17.68 8.07
C HIS A 127 -20.34 -17.79 9.12
N PHE A 128 -19.11 -17.48 8.73
CA PHE A 128 -17.91 -17.80 9.50
C PHE A 128 -16.81 -16.78 9.27
N VAL A 129 -15.89 -16.71 10.22
CA VAL A 129 -14.65 -15.94 10.16
C VAL A 129 -13.51 -16.89 9.88
N LEU A 130 -12.61 -16.49 8.98
CA LEU A 130 -11.32 -17.13 8.75
C LEU A 130 -10.21 -16.26 9.34
N ASP A 131 -9.25 -16.91 9.98
CA ASP A 131 -7.98 -16.35 10.39
C ASP A 131 -6.87 -17.21 9.79
N GLY A 132 -6.55 -16.93 8.53
CA GLY A 132 -5.55 -17.63 7.74
C GLY A 132 -4.33 -16.79 7.40
N GLU A 133 -3.33 -17.46 6.82
CA GLU A 133 -2.18 -16.76 6.24
C GLU A 133 -2.60 -15.90 5.03
N ARG A 134 -3.66 -16.28 4.32
CA ARG A 134 -4.17 -15.56 3.15
C ARG A 134 -5.63 -15.13 3.29
N MET A 135 -6.53 -16.08 3.54
CA MET A 135 -7.95 -15.80 3.68
C MET A 135 -8.26 -15.35 5.10
N LYS A 136 -8.72 -14.10 5.24
CA LYS A 136 -9.08 -13.49 6.53
C LYS A 136 -10.50 -12.92 6.51
N GLY A 137 -11.03 -12.62 7.69
CA GLY A 137 -12.31 -11.94 7.88
C GLY A 137 -13.53 -12.83 7.68
N GLU A 138 -14.69 -12.23 7.43
CA GLU A 138 -16.00 -12.88 7.31
C GLU A 138 -16.25 -13.44 5.90
N TRP A 139 -16.82 -14.66 5.85
CA TRP A 139 -17.13 -15.43 4.65
C TRP A 139 -18.48 -16.13 4.75
N LEU A 140 -19.14 -16.29 3.62
CA LEU A 140 -20.38 -17.06 3.47
C LEU A 140 -20.15 -18.29 2.60
N LEU A 141 -20.74 -19.40 3.02
CA LEU A 141 -20.86 -20.63 2.25
C LEU A 141 -22.33 -21.05 2.16
N ILE A 142 -22.91 -21.00 0.96
CA ILE A 142 -24.36 -21.18 0.74
C ILE A 142 -24.60 -22.33 -0.24
N ARG A 143 -25.38 -23.34 0.18
CA ARG A 143 -25.74 -24.49 -0.66
C ARG A 143 -26.81 -24.10 -1.68
N LEU A 144 -26.54 -24.37 -2.95
CA LEU A 144 -27.49 -24.18 -4.03
C LEU A 144 -28.49 -25.33 -4.07
N ARG A 145 -29.71 -25.02 -4.52
CA ARG A 145 -30.69 -26.06 -4.83
C ARG A 145 -30.20 -26.84 -6.07
N PRO A 146 -30.26 -28.19 -6.06
CA PRO A 146 -29.87 -29.00 -7.20
C PRO A 146 -30.64 -28.59 -8.46
N ARG A 147 -29.96 -28.50 -9.61
CA ARG A 147 -30.59 -28.26 -10.91
C ARG A 147 -30.47 -29.49 -11.81
N GLY A 148 -31.60 -29.98 -12.33
CA GLY A 148 -31.62 -31.08 -13.29
C GLY A 148 -31.05 -32.39 -12.73
N LYS A 149 -30.07 -32.98 -13.44
CA LYS A 149 -29.44 -34.28 -13.10
C LYS A 149 -28.09 -34.12 -12.38
N GLU A 150 -27.85 -33.00 -11.69
CA GLU A 150 -26.62 -32.77 -10.93
C GLU A 150 -26.42 -33.84 -9.84
N LYS A 151 -25.26 -34.50 -9.85
CA LYS A 151 -24.91 -35.58 -8.91
C LYS A 151 -24.11 -35.12 -7.68
N ARG A 152 -23.65 -33.87 -7.67
CA ARG A 152 -22.79 -33.30 -6.61
C ARG A 152 -23.46 -32.08 -5.99
N GLU A 153 -23.22 -31.84 -4.71
CA GLU A 153 -23.74 -30.66 -4.02
C GLU A 153 -22.94 -29.41 -4.40
N ASN A 154 -23.63 -28.44 -4.97
CA ASN A 154 -23.04 -27.17 -5.38
C ASN A 154 -23.26 -26.11 -4.30
N TRP A 155 -22.21 -25.37 -3.97
CA TRP A 155 -22.21 -24.30 -3.00
C TRP A 155 -21.65 -23.01 -3.61
N LEU A 156 -21.91 -21.87 -2.96
CA LEU A 156 -21.28 -20.60 -3.25
C LEU A 156 -20.43 -20.16 -2.07
N LEU A 157 -19.14 -19.94 -2.30
CA LEU A 157 -18.24 -19.25 -1.39
C LEU A 157 -18.22 -17.76 -1.76
N ARG A 158 -18.39 -16.88 -0.78
CA ARG A 158 -18.45 -15.42 -0.98
C ARG A 158 -17.81 -14.68 0.18
N LYS A 159 -17.00 -13.67 -0.11
CA LYS A 159 -16.44 -12.74 0.89
C LYS A 159 -17.52 -11.76 1.38
N ILE A 160 -17.55 -11.46 2.68
CA ILE A 160 -18.34 -10.35 3.22
C ILE A 160 -17.57 -9.05 3.07
N ALA A 161 -18.28 -7.95 2.81
CA ALA A 161 -17.74 -6.60 2.78
C ALA A 161 -17.32 -6.13 4.18
N ASP A 162 -16.12 -6.51 4.58
CA ASP A 162 -15.44 -6.12 5.82
C ASP A 162 -14.07 -5.48 5.50
N ALA A 163 -13.25 -5.28 6.53
CA ALA A 163 -11.91 -4.70 6.38
C ALA A 163 -10.93 -5.55 5.55
N GLU A 164 -11.19 -6.85 5.39
CA GLU A 164 -10.37 -7.80 4.62
C GLU A 164 -10.87 -7.95 3.17
N ALA A 165 -11.91 -7.22 2.77
CA ALA A 165 -12.37 -7.21 1.40
C ALA A 165 -11.37 -6.52 0.47
N GLY A 166 -11.25 -7.01 -0.76
CA GLY A 166 -10.23 -6.59 -1.71
C GLY A 166 -10.66 -6.74 -3.16
N GLY A 167 -9.70 -6.66 -4.08
CA GLY A 167 -9.95 -6.79 -5.51
C GLY A 167 -10.30 -8.22 -5.94
N THR A 168 -10.98 -8.34 -7.07
CA THR A 168 -11.26 -9.62 -7.74
C THR A 168 -9.96 -10.35 -8.08
N ASP A 169 -9.92 -11.67 -7.86
CA ASP A 169 -8.81 -12.59 -8.18
C ASP A 169 -7.44 -12.28 -7.53
N VAL A 170 -7.28 -11.18 -6.79
CA VAL A 170 -6.00 -10.76 -6.16
C VAL A 170 -5.32 -11.90 -5.41
N LEU A 171 -6.08 -12.66 -4.61
CA LEU A 171 -5.55 -13.80 -3.86
C LEU A 171 -4.90 -14.85 -4.77
N VAL A 172 -5.64 -15.34 -5.78
CA VAL A 172 -5.18 -16.45 -6.63
C VAL A 172 -4.08 -16.03 -7.60
N GLU A 173 -3.95 -14.72 -7.85
CA GLU A 173 -2.98 -14.14 -8.77
C GLU A 173 -1.65 -13.75 -8.13
N THR A 174 -1.66 -13.46 -6.83
CA THR A 174 -0.46 -13.04 -6.08
C THR A 174 0.08 -14.16 -5.20
N ALA A 175 -0.78 -15.05 -4.72
CA ALA A 175 -0.39 -16.12 -3.81
C ALA A 175 0.05 -17.38 -4.57
N LEU A 176 1.27 -17.33 -5.11
CA LEU A 176 1.79 -18.29 -6.09
C LEU A 176 2.59 -19.46 -5.49
N THR A 177 2.96 -19.38 -4.22
CA THR A 177 3.80 -20.36 -3.54
C THR A 177 3.07 -21.08 -2.40
N SER A 178 3.65 -22.15 -1.87
CA SER A 178 3.16 -22.84 -0.68
C SER A 178 3.33 -22.00 0.59
N VAL A 179 2.31 -21.92 1.43
CA VAL A 179 2.43 -21.31 2.78
C VAL A 179 3.32 -22.12 3.72
N ALA A 180 3.46 -23.42 3.47
CA ALA A 180 4.29 -24.29 4.29
C ALA A 180 5.75 -24.34 3.83
N THR A 181 6.00 -24.31 2.52
CA THR A 181 7.36 -24.54 1.99
C THR A 181 7.95 -23.40 1.17
N GLY A 182 7.14 -22.40 0.82
CA GLY A 182 7.51 -21.33 -0.11
C GLY A 182 7.81 -21.81 -1.54
N ARG A 183 7.47 -23.06 -1.88
CA ARG A 183 7.72 -23.65 -3.21
C ARG A 183 6.63 -23.26 -4.20
N THR A 184 6.94 -23.12 -5.48
CA THR A 184 5.92 -23.01 -6.54
C THR A 184 5.29 -24.37 -6.88
N MET A 185 4.21 -24.38 -7.68
CA MET A 185 3.59 -25.62 -8.16
C MET A 185 4.59 -26.45 -8.96
N GLN A 186 5.32 -25.82 -9.88
CA GLN A 186 6.38 -26.46 -10.65
C GLN A 186 7.48 -27.06 -9.75
N GLU A 187 7.95 -26.33 -8.73
CA GLU A 187 8.98 -26.85 -7.83
C GLU A 187 8.50 -28.07 -7.01
N ILE A 188 7.22 -28.10 -6.63
CA ILE A 188 6.60 -29.26 -5.99
C ILE A 188 6.54 -30.43 -6.98
N ALA A 189 6.11 -30.17 -8.22
CA ALA A 189 6.01 -31.18 -9.28
C ALA A 189 7.37 -31.83 -9.59
N GLU A 190 8.44 -31.03 -9.61
CA GLU A 190 9.83 -31.47 -9.83
C GLU A 190 10.46 -32.16 -8.60
N GLY A 191 9.77 -32.17 -7.45
CA GLY A 191 10.29 -32.73 -6.20
C GLY A 191 11.48 -31.96 -5.64
N LYS A 192 11.60 -30.66 -5.93
CA LYS A 192 12.70 -29.83 -5.42
C LYS A 192 12.68 -29.80 -3.89
N LYS A 193 13.88 -29.91 -3.31
CA LYS A 193 14.07 -29.81 -1.85
C LYS A 193 13.66 -28.44 -1.37
N VAL A 194 12.98 -28.40 -0.22
CA VAL A 194 12.63 -27.14 0.46
C VAL A 194 13.90 -26.34 0.71
N SER A 195 13.97 -25.13 0.15
CA SER A 195 15.09 -24.24 0.40
C SER A 195 14.99 -23.73 1.85
N ARG A 196 16.08 -23.82 2.63
CA ARG A 196 16.13 -23.32 4.02
C ARG A 196 15.86 -21.82 4.15
N LYS A 197 15.80 -21.07 3.05
CA LYS A 197 15.48 -19.64 3.02
C LYS A 197 13.98 -19.36 2.88
N ALA A 198 13.18 -20.34 2.46
CA ALA A 198 11.77 -20.14 2.06
C ALA A 198 10.76 -20.52 3.15
N VAL A 199 11.21 -21.07 4.29
CA VAL A 199 10.33 -21.51 5.39
C VAL A 199 10.84 -20.96 6.70
N ALA A 200 10.37 -19.76 7.07
CA ALA A 200 10.40 -19.35 8.46
C ALA A 200 9.02 -19.68 9.06
N PRO A 201 8.88 -20.74 9.87
CA PRO A 201 7.70 -20.92 10.69
C PRO A 201 7.79 -19.95 11.88
N ALA A 202 6.71 -19.24 12.18
CA ALA A 202 6.55 -18.57 13.46
C ALA A 202 6.42 -19.64 14.56
N LYS A 203 7.41 -19.79 15.45
CA LYS A 203 7.21 -20.47 16.74
C LYS A 203 8.05 -19.92 17.91
N ALA A 204 7.29 -19.72 18.98
CA ALA A 204 7.58 -19.61 20.41
C ALA A 204 8.76 -20.42 20.99
N GLY A 205 9.47 -19.78 21.93
CA GLY A 205 9.69 -20.28 23.31
C GLY A 205 10.83 -21.26 23.63
N ALA A 206 11.93 -20.68 24.19
CA ALA A 206 12.96 -21.27 25.10
C ALA A 206 13.84 -22.43 24.55
N GLN A 207 15.14 -22.61 24.88
CA GLN A 207 15.95 -22.26 26.06
C GLN A 207 17.47 -22.32 25.72
N LEU A 208 18.29 -21.83 26.66
CA LEU A 208 19.70 -21.41 26.63
C LEU A 208 20.82 -22.47 26.49
N GLY A 209 22.00 -21.97 26.09
CA GLY A 209 23.35 -22.37 26.56
C GLY A 209 24.38 -22.51 25.43
N ASP A 210 25.67 -22.19 25.52
CA ASP A 210 26.55 -21.37 26.39
C ASP A 210 27.94 -21.32 25.68
N ALA A 211 28.78 -20.33 26.03
CA ALA A 211 30.24 -20.18 25.83
C ALA A 211 30.78 -20.14 24.37
N GLY A 212 31.63 -19.22 23.92
CA GLY A 212 32.84 -18.55 24.46
C GLY A 212 33.85 -18.58 23.29
N ASP A 213 34.90 -17.78 23.11
CA ASP A 213 35.52 -16.66 23.81
C ASP A 213 36.66 -16.14 22.87
N GLU A 214 37.09 -14.89 23.05
CA GLU A 214 38.42 -14.28 22.77
C GLU A 214 39.14 -14.45 21.38
N GLY A 215 39.86 -13.48 20.78
CA GLY A 215 40.35 -12.12 21.08
C GLY A 215 41.07 -11.58 19.81
N GLU A 216 40.98 -10.28 19.48
CA GLU A 216 42.03 -9.23 19.67
C GLU A 216 43.31 -9.41 18.79
N THR A 217 43.92 -8.46 18.06
CA THR A 217 43.97 -6.98 18.01
C THR A 217 44.73 -6.50 16.75
N GLY A 218 44.54 -5.24 16.29
CA GLY A 218 45.62 -4.46 15.59
C GLY A 218 45.31 -3.56 14.36
N ARG A 219 44.78 -2.34 14.57
CA ARG A 219 45.05 -0.96 13.99
C ARG A 219 45.77 -0.80 12.61
N SER A 220 45.55 0.15 11.68
CA SER A 220 44.79 1.43 11.51
C SER A 220 44.90 1.98 10.04
N TRP A 221 43.79 2.25 9.33
CA TRP A 221 43.17 3.52 8.80
C TRP A 221 43.87 4.35 7.66
N THR A 222 43.56 4.17 6.35
CA THR A 222 42.63 4.89 5.37
C THR A 222 43.25 6.08 4.60
N PRO A 223 42.72 6.62 3.44
CA PRO A 223 41.37 6.51 2.79
C PRO A 223 41.41 6.31 1.24
N ALA A 224 40.37 6.23 0.39
CA ALA A 224 38.91 6.07 0.43
C ALA A 224 38.42 5.65 -0.99
N SER A 225 37.76 4.49 -1.10
CA SER A 225 36.84 4.13 -2.19
C SER A 225 35.94 3.00 -1.68
N ALA A 226 34.66 3.28 -1.46
CA ALA A 226 33.72 2.30 -0.92
C ALA A 226 33.01 1.57 -2.07
N GLY A 227 33.60 0.45 -2.51
CA GLY A 227 32.89 -0.59 -3.24
C GLY A 227 31.98 -1.36 -2.27
N VAL A 228 30.69 -1.41 -2.56
CA VAL A 228 29.72 -2.19 -1.77
C VAL A 228 29.70 -3.61 -2.30
N THR A 229 30.57 -4.46 -1.78
CA THR A 229 30.36 -5.92 -1.75
C THR A 229 29.70 -6.26 -0.42
N LYS A 230 28.38 -6.38 -0.36
CA LYS A 230 27.70 -6.92 0.83
C LYS A 230 27.62 -8.44 0.73
N LYS A 231 28.60 -9.11 1.35
CA LYS A 231 28.44 -10.48 1.85
C LYS A 231 27.19 -10.55 2.73
N LYS A 232 26.25 -11.45 2.42
CA LYS A 232 25.14 -11.84 3.32
C LYS A 232 25.72 -12.26 4.67
N LYS A 233 25.58 -11.41 5.69
CA LYS A 233 25.74 -11.80 7.09
C LYS A 233 24.45 -12.49 7.51
N SER A 234 24.60 -13.69 8.05
CA SER A 234 23.60 -14.41 8.84
C SER A 234 22.92 -13.48 9.84
N GLY A 235 21.59 -13.60 9.96
CA GLY A 235 20.70 -12.70 10.66
C GLY A 235 21.17 -12.30 12.06
N ARG A 236 21.55 -11.03 12.17
CA ARG A 236 21.35 -10.26 13.39
C ARG A 236 20.13 -9.41 13.08
N ALA A 237 19.09 -9.50 13.89
CA ALA A 237 17.91 -8.65 13.74
C ALA A 237 18.35 -7.20 13.51
N ALA A 238 17.87 -6.58 12.43
CA ALA A 238 18.28 -5.22 12.09
C ALA A 238 17.94 -4.30 13.26
N LYS A 239 18.85 -3.40 13.60
CA LYS A 239 18.64 -2.49 14.73
C LYS A 239 17.47 -1.56 14.37
N ALA A 240 16.61 -1.27 15.35
CA ALA A 240 15.54 -0.30 15.16
C ALA A 240 16.10 1.04 14.67
N PRO A 241 15.50 1.67 13.64
CA PRO A 241 15.94 2.95 13.13
C PRO A 241 15.93 4.02 14.24
N PRO A 242 16.84 5.00 14.20
CA PRO A 242 16.80 6.11 15.14
C PRO A 242 15.53 6.95 14.95
N PHE A 243 15.17 7.70 15.99
CA PHE A 243 14.13 8.73 15.86
C PHE A 243 14.51 9.75 14.79
N GLU A 244 13.54 10.12 13.97
CA GLU A 244 13.67 11.16 12.94
C GLU A 244 12.65 12.28 13.22
N PRO A 245 13.03 13.57 13.08
CA PRO A 245 12.08 14.67 13.24
C PRO A 245 10.88 14.52 12.29
N PRO A 246 9.63 14.57 12.79
CA PRO A 246 8.46 14.46 11.93
C PRO A 246 8.31 15.63 10.96
N GLN A 247 7.79 15.37 9.76
CA GLN A 247 7.37 16.43 8.84
C GLN A 247 6.12 17.12 9.38
N LEU A 248 6.09 18.45 9.31
CA LEU A 248 5.04 19.26 9.95
C LEU A 248 4.11 19.93 8.93
N CYS A 249 2.80 19.87 9.18
CA CYS A 249 1.81 20.44 8.28
C CYS A 249 1.70 21.97 8.38
N THR A 250 1.59 22.67 7.27
CA THR A 250 1.23 24.10 7.22
C THR A 250 -0.29 24.29 7.30
N LEU A 251 -0.78 25.21 8.14
CA LEU A 251 -2.22 25.52 8.22
C LEU A 251 -2.62 26.36 6.99
N VAL A 252 -3.72 26.01 6.35
CA VAL A 252 -4.34 26.77 5.25
C VAL A 252 -5.86 26.83 5.42
N ASP A 253 -6.51 27.79 4.76
CA ASP A 253 -7.94 28.09 4.96
C ASP A 253 -8.89 27.32 4.02
N HIS A 254 -8.36 26.70 2.96
CA HIS A 254 -9.14 25.88 2.03
C HIS A 254 -8.33 24.68 1.57
N VAL A 255 -9.04 23.64 1.12
CA VAL A 255 -8.42 22.43 0.60
C VAL A 255 -7.72 22.75 -0.73
N PRO A 256 -6.46 22.31 -0.95
CA PRO A 256 -5.83 22.46 -2.26
C PRO A 256 -6.58 21.60 -3.30
N THR A 257 -6.77 22.16 -4.49
CA THR A 257 -7.35 21.45 -5.62
C THR A 257 -6.28 20.70 -6.42
N GLY A 258 -6.69 19.67 -7.14
CA GLY A 258 -5.82 18.92 -8.05
C GLY A 258 -5.45 17.53 -7.56
N SER A 259 -5.09 16.67 -8.52
CA SER A 259 -4.72 15.27 -8.28
C SER A 259 -3.27 15.07 -7.84
N ASP A 260 -2.51 16.16 -7.76
CA ASP A 260 -1.19 16.20 -7.14
C ASP A 260 -1.26 16.14 -5.61
N TRP A 261 -2.47 16.16 -5.03
CA TRP A 261 -2.73 16.08 -3.60
C TRP A 261 -3.42 14.77 -3.21
N LEU A 262 -2.86 14.14 -2.16
CA LEU A 262 -3.48 13.06 -1.40
C LEU A 262 -4.18 13.68 -0.19
N HIS A 263 -5.48 13.48 -0.05
CA HIS A 263 -6.29 14.00 1.05
C HIS A 263 -6.63 12.90 2.04
N GLU A 264 -6.28 13.12 3.30
CA GLU A 264 -6.46 12.19 4.41
C GLU A 264 -7.29 12.83 5.53
N VAL A 265 -7.90 12.00 6.37
CA VAL A 265 -8.53 12.45 7.61
C VAL A 265 -7.48 13.07 8.52
N LYS A 266 -7.77 14.25 9.08
CA LYS A 266 -6.99 14.78 10.19
C LYS A 266 -7.44 14.11 11.48
N TYR A 267 -6.68 13.10 11.91
CA TYR A 267 -6.90 12.41 13.16
C TYR A 267 -6.67 13.34 14.37
N ASP A 268 -7.50 13.16 15.38
CA ASP A 268 -7.46 13.90 16.64
C ASP A 268 -6.72 13.09 17.71
N GLY A 269 -5.38 13.20 17.74
CA GLY A 269 -4.56 12.29 18.54
C GLY A 269 -3.17 12.78 18.94
N TYR A 270 -2.29 11.82 19.23
CA TYR A 270 -0.87 12.03 19.45
C TYR A 270 -0.04 11.51 18.28
N ARG A 271 0.67 12.43 17.63
CA ARG A 271 1.69 12.10 16.62
C ARG A 271 2.77 11.21 17.21
N ALA A 272 2.99 10.05 16.60
CA ALA A 272 3.96 9.07 17.01
C ALA A 272 4.80 8.54 15.83
N LEU A 273 6.07 8.31 16.11
CA LEU A 273 7.00 7.64 15.21
C LEU A 273 7.32 6.26 15.79
N VAL A 274 7.02 5.21 15.05
CA VAL A 274 7.19 3.82 15.48
C VAL A 274 8.40 3.21 14.80
N ALA A 275 9.43 2.91 15.58
CA ALA A 275 10.66 2.31 15.10
C ALA A 275 10.67 0.81 15.44
N VAL A 276 10.65 -0.03 14.41
CA VAL A 276 10.68 -1.49 14.51
C VAL A 276 12.09 -1.98 14.25
N GLY A 277 12.55 -2.92 15.07
CA GLY A 277 13.81 -3.64 14.85
C GLY A 277 14.19 -4.48 16.06
N GLY A 278 15.07 -5.46 15.85
CA GLY A 278 15.47 -6.37 16.94
C GLY A 278 14.35 -7.30 17.42
N GLY A 279 13.25 -7.45 16.68
CA GLY A 279 12.04 -8.16 17.13
C GLY A 279 11.21 -7.38 18.17
N THR A 280 11.44 -6.07 18.28
CA THR A 280 10.72 -5.16 19.17
C THR A 280 10.32 -3.90 18.42
N ALA A 281 9.45 -3.08 19.00
CA ALA A 281 9.16 -1.75 18.51
C ALA A 281 9.29 -0.71 19.62
N LYS A 282 9.68 0.51 19.22
CA LYS A 282 9.67 1.69 20.08
C LYS A 282 8.68 2.70 19.56
N VAL A 283 7.92 3.33 20.46
CA VAL A 283 6.97 4.37 20.12
C VAL A 283 7.49 5.71 20.62
N PHE A 284 7.98 6.54 19.70
CA PHE A 284 8.45 7.88 20.00
C PHE A 284 7.34 8.90 19.83
N THR A 285 7.22 9.83 20.77
CA THR A 285 6.40 11.03 20.58
C THR A 285 6.98 11.93 19.49
N ARG A 286 6.21 12.92 19.05
CA ARG A 286 6.66 13.99 18.15
C ARG A 286 8.00 14.64 18.53
N SER A 287 8.32 14.75 19.81
CA SER A 287 9.55 15.39 20.31
C SER A 287 10.69 14.39 20.59
N GLY A 288 10.50 13.11 20.26
CA GLY A 288 11.50 12.06 20.43
C GLY A 288 11.50 11.39 21.80
N LEU A 289 10.52 11.66 22.67
CA LEU A 289 10.38 10.93 23.94
C LEU A 289 9.94 9.49 23.67
N ASP A 290 10.65 8.52 24.24
CA ASP A 290 10.28 7.10 24.21
C ASP A 290 9.07 6.87 25.13
N TRP A 291 7.90 6.64 24.55
CA TRP A 291 6.63 6.39 25.24
C TRP A 291 6.14 4.95 24.98
N THR A 292 7.05 4.04 24.69
CA THR A 292 6.72 2.62 24.43
C THR A 292 5.87 2.02 25.56
N ASP A 293 6.22 2.28 26.82
CA ASP A 293 5.47 1.78 27.99
C ASP A 293 4.03 2.31 28.10
N LYS A 294 3.73 3.44 27.46
CA LYS A 294 2.38 4.02 27.41
C LYS A 294 1.54 3.45 26.26
N PHE A 295 2.19 2.83 25.28
CA PHE A 295 1.54 2.28 24.09
C PHE A 295 1.94 0.80 23.85
N PRO A 296 1.86 -0.08 24.86
CA PRO A 296 2.38 -1.44 24.76
C PRO A 296 1.71 -2.24 23.64
N GLY A 297 0.39 -2.12 23.48
CA GLY A 297 -0.33 -2.83 22.41
C GLY A 297 0.02 -2.35 21.00
N ILE A 298 0.37 -1.07 20.82
CA ILE A 298 0.84 -0.55 19.53
C ILE A 298 2.27 -1.02 19.27
N ALA A 299 3.13 -1.05 20.30
CA ALA A 299 4.48 -1.56 20.17
C ALA A 299 4.50 -3.07 19.83
N GLU A 300 3.62 -3.85 20.45
CA GLU A 300 3.46 -5.28 20.16
C GLU A 300 3.00 -5.52 18.71
N ALA A 301 1.92 -4.84 18.30
CA ALA A 301 1.42 -4.93 16.93
C ALA A 301 2.48 -4.50 15.89
N ALA A 302 3.21 -3.42 16.16
CA ALA A 302 4.27 -2.95 15.27
C ALA A 302 5.48 -3.90 15.22
N ALA A 303 5.81 -4.58 16.32
CA ALA A 303 6.87 -5.58 16.34
C ALA A 303 6.54 -6.84 15.51
N ALA A 304 5.25 -7.08 15.25
CA ALA A 304 4.76 -8.17 14.42
C ALA A 304 4.72 -7.84 12.91
N LEU A 305 5.04 -6.61 12.52
CA LEU A 305 5.12 -6.25 11.10
C LEU A 305 6.12 -7.16 10.36
N PRO A 306 5.83 -7.54 9.10
CA PRO A 306 6.68 -8.43 8.32
C PRO A 306 7.92 -7.69 7.76
N ALA A 307 8.71 -7.06 8.64
CA ALA A 307 9.94 -6.35 8.33
C ALA A 307 11.01 -6.59 9.41
N THR A 308 12.28 -6.64 8.99
CA THR A 308 13.45 -6.72 9.88
C THR A 308 13.75 -5.39 10.58
N SER A 309 13.49 -4.27 9.90
CA SER A 309 13.43 -2.93 10.49
C SER A 309 12.37 -2.08 9.76
N ALA A 310 11.77 -1.12 10.47
CA ALA A 310 10.91 -0.13 9.83
C ALA A 310 10.84 1.16 10.66
N LEU A 311 10.59 2.28 9.99
CA LEU A 311 10.28 3.56 10.64
C LEU A 311 8.96 4.10 10.09
N VAL A 312 7.91 3.99 10.89
CA VAL A 312 6.53 4.32 10.51
C VAL A 312 6.10 5.61 11.21
N ASP A 313 5.48 6.51 10.45
CA ASP A 313 4.92 7.75 10.97
C ASP A 313 3.39 7.66 11.01
N GLY A 314 2.80 7.98 12.16
CA GLY A 314 1.38 7.78 12.41
C GLY A 314 0.79 8.69 13.49
N GLU A 315 -0.53 8.62 13.66
CA GLU A 315 -1.25 9.31 14.73
C GLU A 315 -1.94 8.28 15.62
N ILE A 316 -1.68 8.33 16.93
CA ILE A 316 -2.34 7.47 17.91
C ILE A 316 -3.64 8.13 18.34
N VAL A 317 -4.75 7.39 18.25
CA VAL A 317 -6.08 7.84 18.67
C VAL A 317 -6.74 6.84 19.60
N ALA A 318 -7.76 7.30 20.32
CA ALA A 318 -8.74 6.46 20.98
C ALA A 318 -10.14 6.86 20.49
N PHE A 319 -11.09 5.93 20.54
CA PHE A 319 -12.42 6.14 19.97
C PHE A 319 -13.48 6.38 21.03
N LYS A 320 -14.37 7.33 20.76
CA LYS A 320 -15.63 7.54 21.46
C LYS A 320 -16.76 7.56 20.44
N ASP A 321 -17.78 6.72 20.65
CA ASP A 321 -18.91 6.58 19.72
C ASP A 321 -18.47 6.33 18.26
N GLY A 322 -17.40 5.54 18.09
CA GLY A 322 -16.82 5.19 16.79
C GLY A 322 -15.98 6.29 16.12
N ARG A 323 -15.67 7.40 16.81
CA ARG A 323 -14.89 8.53 16.28
C ARG A 323 -13.64 8.80 17.12
N PRO A 324 -12.52 9.22 16.51
CA PRO A 324 -11.36 9.68 17.27
C PRO A 324 -11.74 10.81 18.23
N ASP A 325 -11.39 10.66 19.50
CA ASP A 325 -11.67 11.65 20.55
C ASP A 325 -10.44 11.83 21.45
N PHE A 326 -9.91 13.05 21.49
CA PHE A 326 -8.69 13.36 22.24
C PHE A 326 -8.84 13.19 23.76
N SER A 327 -10.03 13.50 24.31
CA SER A 327 -10.25 13.36 25.75
C SER A 327 -10.15 11.89 26.16
N THR A 328 -10.79 11.02 25.38
CA THR A 328 -10.75 9.56 25.53
C THR A 328 -9.33 9.03 25.39
N LEU A 329 -8.52 9.58 24.48
CA LEU A 329 -7.11 9.22 24.34
C LEU A 329 -6.30 9.56 25.59
N LYS A 330 -6.52 10.72 26.21
CA LYS A 330 -5.84 11.11 27.46
C LYS A 330 -6.12 10.10 28.57
N ASP A 331 -7.38 9.72 28.70
CA ASP A 331 -7.83 8.78 29.72
C ASP A 331 -7.28 7.37 29.46
N ALA A 332 -7.28 6.94 28.19
CA ALA A 332 -6.72 5.66 27.76
C ALA A 332 -5.22 5.56 28.07
N ILE A 333 -4.43 6.63 27.88
CA ILE A 333 -2.99 6.62 28.19
C ILE A 333 -2.73 6.45 29.69
N GLY A 334 -3.57 7.04 30.54
CA GLY A 334 -3.43 6.92 32.00
C GLY A 334 -3.92 5.59 32.55
N ALA A 335 -4.97 5.02 31.96
CA ALA A 335 -5.65 3.83 32.44
C ALA A 335 -5.25 2.54 31.70
N GLY A 336 -4.49 2.62 30.61
CA GLY A 336 -4.17 1.48 29.74
C GLY A 336 -5.33 1.05 28.84
N GLY A 337 -6.08 2.01 28.29
CA GLY A 337 -7.23 1.77 27.41
C GLY A 337 -6.84 1.44 25.96
N ASP A 338 -7.82 1.02 25.16
CA ASP A 338 -7.59 0.69 23.75
C ASP A 338 -7.28 1.93 22.91
N MET A 339 -6.22 1.81 22.11
CA MET A 339 -5.70 2.86 21.25
C MET A 339 -5.25 2.24 19.93
N THR A 340 -5.35 3.02 18.85
CA THR A 340 -4.99 2.63 17.49
C THR A 340 -4.03 3.66 16.90
N LEU A 341 -2.95 3.20 16.28
CA LEU A 341 -2.11 4.02 15.41
C LEU A 341 -2.68 4.02 14.00
N PHE A 342 -3.02 5.19 13.46
CA PHE A 342 -3.22 5.39 12.03
C PHE A 342 -1.89 5.76 11.38
N ALA A 343 -1.22 4.77 10.78
CA ALA A 343 0.03 4.92 10.05
C ALA A 343 -0.23 5.58 8.69
N PHE A 344 0.44 6.70 8.40
CA PHE A 344 0.20 7.46 7.17
C PHE A 344 1.46 7.74 6.33
N ASP A 345 2.66 7.38 6.79
CA ASP A 345 3.91 7.44 6.01
C ASP A 345 4.94 6.38 6.47
N LEU A 346 5.80 5.94 5.54
CA LEU A 346 6.87 4.97 5.77
C LEU A 346 8.22 5.59 5.37
N LEU A 347 9.11 5.74 6.33
CA LEU A 347 10.38 6.46 6.16
C LEU A 347 11.53 5.49 5.86
N GLU A 348 11.50 4.29 6.44
CA GLU A 348 12.48 3.24 6.25
C GLU A 348 11.79 1.87 6.32
N VAL A 349 12.24 0.91 5.51
CA VAL A 349 11.91 -0.52 5.67
C VAL A 349 13.12 -1.37 5.30
N ASP A 350 13.46 -2.36 6.11
CA ASP A 350 14.58 -3.30 5.90
C ASP A 350 15.93 -2.65 5.58
N GLY A 351 16.17 -1.46 6.14
CA GLY A 351 17.37 -0.66 5.92
C GLY A 351 17.40 0.15 4.63
N GLU A 352 16.32 0.15 3.83
CA GLU A 352 16.13 1.06 2.69
C GLU A 352 15.51 2.38 3.17
N ASP A 353 16.19 3.50 2.92
CA ASP A 353 15.68 4.84 3.20
C ASP A 353 14.72 5.29 2.10
N LEU A 354 13.44 5.43 2.44
CA LEU A 354 12.39 5.78 1.49
C LEU A 354 12.12 7.28 1.42
N ARG A 355 12.71 8.10 2.29
CA ARG A 355 12.35 9.53 2.46
C ARG A 355 12.52 10.36 1.18
N ALA A 356 13.41 9.95 0.28
CA ALA A 356 13.61 10.62 -1.01
C ALA A 356 12.52 10.31 -2.04
N LEU A 357 11.79 9.20 -1.90
CA LEU A 357 10.77 8.76 -2.84
C LEU A 357 9.51 9.63 -2.74
N PRO A 358 8.65 9.67 -3.78
CA PRO A 358 7.30 10.24 -3.73
C PRO A 358 6.44 9.75 -2.56
N ASN A 359 5.59 10.61 -1.99
CA ASN A 359 4.69 10.26 -0.88
C ASN A 359 3.73 9.13 -1.24
N VAL A 360 3.20 9.13 -2.46
CA VAL A 360 2.32 8.05 -2.98
C VAL A 360 3.03 6.70 -2.94
N THR A 361 4.30 6.63 -3.36
CA THR A 361 5.10 5.39 -3.33
C THR A 361 5.33 4.90 -1.90
N ARG A 362 5.65 5.81 -0.97
CA ARG A 362 5.83 5.46 0.44
C ARG A 362 4.55 4.95 1.07
N LYS A 363 3.39 5.55 0.74
CA LYS A 363 2.08 5.08 1.19
C LYS A 363 1.72 3.71 0.63
N GLU A 364 1.99 3.42 -0.63
CA GLU A 364 1.72 2.08 -1.18
C GLU A 364 2.59 1.00 -0.51
N ARG A 365 3.88 1.29 -0.27
CA ARG A 365 4.74 0.38 0.50
C ARG A 365 4.26 0.22 1.95
N LEU A 366 3.79 1.30 2.58
CA LEU A 366 3.20 1.25 3.91
C LEU A 366 1.93 0.37 3.94
N ARG A 367 1.05 0.52 2.94
CA ARG A 367 -0.19 -0.26 2.82
C ARG A 367 0.13 -1.76 2.74
N ALA A 368 1.11 -2.14 1.93
CA ALA A 368 1.59 -3.52 1.84
C ALA A 368 2.19 -4.03 3.16
N LEU A 369 2.94 -3.19 3.88
CA LEU A 369 3.59 -3.56 5.15
C LEU A 369 2.60 -3.74 6.29
N VAL A 370 1.67 -2.80 6.48
CA VAL A 370 0.68 -2.84 7.56
C VAL A 370 -0.39 -3.92 7.31
N GLY A 371 -0.75 -4.13 6.03
CA GLY A 371 -1.81 -5.07 5.66
C GLY A 371 -3.20 -4.62 6.12
N ALA A 372 -4.18 -5.51 5.95
CA ALA A 372 -5.52 -5.37 6.52
C ALA A 372 -5.63 -6.20 7.81
N GLY A 373 -6.43 -5.72 8.77
CA GLY A 373 -6.91 -6.53 9.90
C GLY A 373 -6.33 -6.26 11.29
N GLU A 374 -5.25 -5.48 11.40
CA GLU A 374 -4.72 -5.11 12.72
C GLU A 374 -5.48 -3.92 13.31
N GLU A 375 -6.16 -4.13 14.43
CA GLU A 375 -6.98 -3.10 15.06
C GLU A 375 -6.15 -2.00 15.72
N ARG A 376 -4.93 -2.32 16.17
CA ARG A 376 -4.02 -1.39 16.86
C ARG A 376 -3.10 -0.62 15.92
N LEU A 377 -2.95 -1.06 14.68
CA LEU A 377 -2.11 -0.45 13.65
C LEU A 377 -2.86 -0.48 12.31
N ARG A 378 -3.42 0.66 11.92
CA ARG A 378 -4.23 0.80 10.70
C ARG A 378 -3.52 1.71 9.70
N PHE A 379 -3.63 1.36 8.42
CA PHE A 379 -3.25 2.28 7.35
C PHE A 379 -4.22 3.46 7.27
N ALA A 380 -3.70 4.68 7.17
CA ALA A 380 -4.51 5.87 6.95
C ALA A 380 -4.86 5.99 5.45
N GLU A 381 -6.14 5.75 5.15
CA GLU A 381 -6.69 5.90 3.81
C GLU A 381 -6.60 7.34 3.29
N HIS A 382 -6.56 7.47 1.96
CA HIS A 382 -6.48 8.76 1.27
C HIS A 382 -7.31 8.76 -0.01
N VAL A 383 -7.69 9.96 -0.45
CA VAL A 383 -8.32 10.22 -1.76
C VAL A 383 -7.39 11.09 -2.59
N ILE A 384 -7.28 10.81 -3.88
CA ILE A 384 -6.54 11.65 -4.83
C ILE A 384 -7.51 12.60 -5.51
N GLY A 385 -7.30 13.90 -5.37
CA GLY A 385 -8.27 14.91 -5.78
C GLY A 385 -9.55 14.88 -4.92
N SER A 386 -10.56 15.67 -5.31
CA SER A 386 -11.86 15.81 -4.61
C SER A 386 -11.75 16.02 -3.09
N GLY A 387 -10.69 16.70 -2.63
CA GLY A 387 -10.46 16.89 -1.20
C GLY A 387 -11.52 17.75 -0.51
N GLU A 388 -12.23 18.59 -1.26
CA GLU A 388 -13.34 19.41 -0.79
C GLU A 388 -14.49 18.54 -0.28
N GLU A 389 -14.86 17.48 -1.01
CA GLU A 389 -15.92 16.55 -0.60
C GLU A 389 -15.55 15.79 0.67
N LEU A 390 -14.28 15.38 0.78
CA LEU A 390 -13.74 14.77 1.99
C LEU A 390 -13.82 15.76 3.16
N PHE A 391 -13.40 17.00 2.96
CA PHE A 391 -13.41 18.02 4.01
C PHE A 391 -14.83 18.35 4.49
N GLU A 392 -15.78 18.58 3.58
CA GLU A 392 -17.18 18.81 3.92
C GLU A 392 -17.76 17.65 4.73
N THR A 393 -17.45 16.42 4.33
CA THR A 393 -17.87 15.21 5.03
C THR A 393 -17.24 15.12 6.42
N MET A 394 -15.93 15.33 6.55
CA MET A 394 -15.24 15.32 7.84
C MET A 394 -15.81 16.37 8.80
N CYS A 395 -16.11 17.58 8.30
CA CYS A 395 -16.69 18.64 9.13
C CYS A 395 -18.12 18.33 9.57
N ARG A 396 -18.95 17.79 8.67
CA ARG A 396 -20.31 17.35 9.00
C ARG A 396 -20.32 16.23 10.05
N GLU A 397 -19.35 15.32 9.96
CA GLU A 397 -19.17 14.22 10.91
C GLU A 397 -18.37 14.60 12.16
N GLY A 398 -18.04 15.88 12.36
CA GLY A 398 -17.40 16.38 13.58
C GLY A 398 -15.94 15.96 13.77
N TYR A 399 -15.24 15.55 12.70
CA TYR A 399 -13.79 15.33 12.72
C TYR A 399 -13.02 16.65 12.78
N GLU A 400 -11.73 16.59 13.12
CA GLU A 400 -10.91 17.81 13.25
C GLU A 400 -10.71 18.53 11.90
N GLY A 401 -10.63 17.78 10.81
CA GLY A 401 -10.45 18.30 9.46
C GLY A 401 -9.78 17.32 8.51
N VAL A 402 -9.01 17.84 7.56
CA VAL A 402 -8.26 17.04 6.59
C VAL A 402 -6.80 17.46 6.53
N VAL A 403 -5.97 16.52 6.09
CA VAL A 403 -4.56 16.70 5.82
C VAL A 403 -4.33 16.45 4.34
N SER A 404 -3.75 17.41 3.62
CA SER A 404 -3.43 17.28 2.20
C SER A 404 -1.93 17.17 2.02
N LYS A 405 -1.46 16.11 1.37
CA LYS A 405 -0.03 15.86 1.10
C LYS A 405 0.22 15.83 -0.38
N ARG A 406 1.30 16.45 -0.86
CA ARG A 406 1.70 16.32 -2.26
C ARG A 406 2.12 14.88 -2.57
N ALA A 407 1.49 14.27 -3.56
CA ALA A 407 1.70 12.87 -3.96
C ALA A 407 3.15 12.59 -4.36
N ASP A 408 3.79 13.55 -5.02
CA ASP A 408 5.17 13.47 -5.52
C ASP A 408 6.23 13.93 -4.50
N ALA A 409 5.82 14.48 -3.35
CA ALA A 409 6.77 15.13 -2.48
C ALA A 409 7.59 14.14 -1.63
N PRO A 410 8.91 14.38 -1.49
CA PRO A 410 9.74 13.62 -0.59
C PRO A 410 9.45 13.99 0.88
N TYR A 411 9.78 13.10 1.80
CA TYR A 411 9.65 13.34 3.22
C TYR A 411 10.75 14.28 3.72
N ARG A 412 10.39 15.26 4.56
CA ARG A 412 11.29 16.28 5.12
C ARG A 412 10.91 16.52 6.57
N GLY A 413 11.82 16.24 7.51
CA GLY A 413 11.62 16.42 8.96
C GLY A 413 11.53 17.88 9.45
N LYS A 414 10.77 18.72 8.74
CA LYS A 414 10.52 20.13 9.01
C LYS A 414 9.13 20.53 8.50
N ARG A 415 8.72 21.76 8.76
CA ARG A 415 7.49 22.31 8.17
C ARG A 415 7.68 22.55 6.67
N THR A 416 6.72 22.11 5.86
CA THR A 416 6.75 22.29 4.40
C THR A 416 5.39 22.74 3.87
N SER A 417 5.36 23.23 2.64
CA SER A 417 4.15 23.48 1.87
C SER A 417 3.58 22.23 1.21
N ALA A 418 4.34 21.13 1.18
CA ALA A 418 3.91 19.85 0.62
C ALA A 418 3.01 19.04 1.57
N TRP A 419 2.80 19.51 2.79
CA TRP A 419 1.94 18.88 3.77
C TRP A 419 1.10 19.98 4.42
N LEU A 420 -0.19 20.01 4.11
CA LEU A 420 -1.15 21.03 4.53
C LEU A 420 -2.15 20.43 5.50
N LYS A 421 -2.65 21.24 6.42
CA LYS A 421 -3.77 20.89 7.30
C LYS A 421 -4.87 21.94 7.15
N ILE A 422 -6.09 21.45 7.08
CA ILE A 422 -7.31 22.25 6.99
C ILE A 422 -8.20 21.78 8.14
N LYS A 423 -8.68 22.71 8.96
CA LYS A 423 -9.44 22.39 10.18
C LYS A 423 -10.90 22.79 10.01
N CYS A 424 -11.82 21.91 10.44
CA CYS A 424 -13.25 22.19 10.49
C CYS A 424 -13.59 23.21 11.58
N ILE A 425 -12.90 23.11 12.72
CA ILE A 425 -13.09 23.96 13.90
C ILE A 425 -11.74 24.54 14.29
N ARG A 426 -11.71 25.81 14.70
CA ARG A 426 -10.46 26.41 15.20
C ARG A 426 -10.10 25.79 16.55
N ARG A 427 -9.05 24.97 16.54
CA ARG A 427 -8.51 24.29 17.70
C ARG A 427 -6.99 24.40 17.69
N GLN A 428 -6.37 24.78 18.80
CA GLN A 428 -4.92 24.98 18.89
C GLN A 428 -4.43 24.73 20.32
N GLU A 429 -3.13 24.50 20.47
CA GLU A 429 -2.47 24.50 21.76
C GLU A 429 -2.14 25.93 22.24
N PHE A 430 -2.23 26.14 23.55
CA PHE A 430 -1.90 27.35 24.28
C PHE A 430 -1.11 27.02 25.55
N VAL A 431 -0.21 27.89 25.96
CA VAL A 431 0.54 27.76 27.21
C VAL A 431 -0.32 28.26 28.37
N ILE A 432 -0.44 27.48 29.44
CA ILE A 432 -1.14 27.95 30.65
C ILE A 432 -0.20 28.90 31.40
N VAL A 433 -0.63 30.16 31.55
CA VAL A 433 0.15 31.24 32.19
C VAL A 433 -0.39 31.61 33.57
N GLY A 434 -1.63 31.22 33.87
CA GLY A 434 -2.25 31.42 35.17
C GLY A 434 -3.65 30.83 35.22
N TRP A 435 -4.38 31.10 36.30
CA TRP A 435 -5.77 30.70 36.46
C TRP A 435 -6.52 31.68 37.38
N LEU A 436 -7.84 31.70 37.27
CA LEU A 436 -8.74 32.49 38.11
C LEU A 436 -9.55 31.57 39.04
N PRO A 437 -9.73 31.93 40.32
CA PRO A 437 -10.48 31.11 41.26
C PRO A 437 -11.99 31.21 41.05
N SER A 438 -12.69 30.13 41.41
CA SER A 438 -14.15 30.07 41.48
C SER A 438 -14.62 30.25 42.92
N THR A 439 -15.79 30.87 43.11
CA THR A 439 -16.46 31.00 44.42
C THR A 439 -17.22 29.73 44.84
N LYS A 440 -17.29 28.72 43.97
CA LYS A 440 -17.87 27.38 44.27
C LYS A 440 -16.77 26.37 44.63
N SER A 441 -17.08 25.33 45.40
CA SER A 441 -16.08 24.36 45.90
C SER A 441 -15.28 23.67 44.78
N ARG A 442 -13.95 23.56 44.96
CA ARG A 442 -12.89 23.08 44.04
C ARG A 442 -12.32 24.08 43.00
N GLY A 443 -12.72 25.35 43.07
CA GLY A 443 -11.75 26.45 43.01
C GLY A 443 -11.06 26.80 41.67
N LEU A 444 -11.51 26.34 40.51
CA LEU A 444 -11.03 26.84 39.20
C LEU A 444 -12.18 27.40 38.38
N ARG A 445 -12.13 28.71 38.06
CA ARG A 445 -13.11 29.38 37.18
C ARG A 445 -12.66 29.37 35.73
N SER A 446 -11.38 29.67 35.49
CA SER A 446 -10.82 29.70 34.13
C SER A 446 -9.31 29.63 34.15
N LEU A 447 -8.72 29.03 33.13
CA LEU A 447 -7.28 29.12 32.83
C LEU A 447 -7.01 30.42 32.05
N LEU A 448 -5.87 31.04 32.32
CA LEU A 448 -5.29 32.13 31.54
C LEU A 448 -4.29 31.52 30.55
N LEU A 449 -4.40 31.94 29.29
CA LEU A 449 -3.69 31.34 28.18
C LEU A 449 -2.68 32.33 27.60
N GLY A 450 -1.54 31.79 27.16
CA GLY A 450 -0.53 32.49 26.40
C GLY A 450 -0.14 31.72 25.14
N VAL A 451 0.46 32.41 24.18
CA VAL A 451 0.97 31.82 22.94
C VAL A 451 2.23 32.56 22.52
N HIS A 452 3.23 31.84 22.01
CA HIS A 452 4.44 32.48 21.51
C HIS A 452 4.18 33.18 20.17
N ASP A 453 4.60 34.44 20.09
CA ASP A 453 4.66 35.25 18.87
C ASP A 453 6.11 35.74 18.74
N GLY A 454 6.89 35.08 17.88
CA GLY A 454 8.35 35.17 17.91
C GLY A 454 8.91 34.73 19.27
N ASP A 455 9.83 35.50 19.82
CA ASP A 455 10.47 35.22 21.11
C ASP A 455 9.62 35.64 22.33
N THR A 456 8.46 36.26 22.11
CA THR A 456 7.61 36.81 23.18
C THR A 456 6.41 35.90 23.46
N LEU A 457 6.16 35.59 24.74
CA LEU A 457 4.93 34.92 25.17
C LEU A 457 3.82 35.97 25.36
N ARG A 458 2.83 35.97 24.48
CA ARG A 458 1.71 36.94 24.46
C ARG A 458 0.47 36.35 25.13
N TYR A 459 -0.32 37.18 25.83
CA TYR A 459 -1.61 36.77 26.38
C TYR A 459 -2.62 36.45 25.27
N ALA A 460 -3.22 35.26 25.33
CA ALA A 460 -4.18 34.77 24.33
C ALA A 460 -5.62 34.75 24.84
N GLY A 461 -5.88 35.17 26.08
CA GLY A 461 -7.22 35.15 26.68
C GLY A 461 -7.37 34.13 27.79
N LYS A 462 -8.61 33.70 28.02
CA LYS A 462 -8.96 32.74 29.07
C LYS A 462 -9.92 31.69 28.57
N VAL A 463 -9.94 30.54 29.22
CA VAL A 463 -10.87 29.43 28.94
C VAL A 463 -11.52 28.97 30.24
N GLY A 464 -12.85 28.97 30.27
CA GLY A 464 -13.66 28.71 31.47
C GLY A 464 -14.66 27.57 31.34
N THR A 465 -14.67 26.86 30.20
CA THR A 465 -15.56 25.74 29.90
C THR A 465 -14.73 24.52 29.47
N GLY A 466 -15.33 23.34 29.43
CA GLY A 466 -14.64 22.09 29.05
C GLY A 466 -13.91 21.38 30.20
N PHE A 467 -14.25 21.70 31.46
CA PHE A 467 -13.68 21.03 32.63
C PHE A 467 -14.74 20.17 33.33
N ASP A 468 -14.37 18.93 33.68
CA ASP A 468 -15.09 18.14 34.68
C ASP A 468 -14.40 18.21 36.06
N ALA A 469 -15.01 17.60 37.07
CA ALA A 469 -14.50 17.66 38.44
C ALA A 469 -13.10 17.03 38.58
N ALA A 470 -12.84 15.92 37.90
CA ALA A 470 -11.55 15.23 37.95
C ALA A 470 -10.44 16.05 37.28
N THR A 471 -10.75 16.66 36.13
CA THR A 471 -9.85 17.54 35.39
C THR A 471 -9.50 18.78 36.19
N ILE A 472 -10.48 19.36 36.90
CA ILE A 472 -10.21 20.49 37.81
C ILE A 472 -9.20 20.09 38.88
N ASP A 473 -9.40 18.95 39.55
CA ASP A 473 -8.50 18.51 40.62
C ASP A 473 -7.08 18.19 40.11
N GLU A 474 -6.98 17.56 38.92
CA GLU A 474 -5.71 17.31 38.24
C GLU A 474 -4.98 18.63 37.91
N LEU A 475 -5.68 19.58 37.30
CA LEU A 475 -5.14 20.88 36.93
C LEU A 475 -4.69 21.66 38.16
N ARG A 476 -5.51 21.73 39.21
CA ARG A 476 -5.16 22.41 40.47
C ARG A 476 -3.87 21.86 41.05
N THR A 477 -3.75 20.53 41.14
CA THR A 477 -2.55 19.86 41.66
C THR A 477 -1.28 20.24 40.89
N ARG A 478 -1.35 20.31 39.56
CA ARG A 478 -0.20 20.69 38.73
C ARG A 478 0.09 22.19 38.77
N LEU A 479 -0.95 23.03 38.74
CA LEU A 479 -0.81 24.49 38.74
C LEU A 479 -0.25 25.02 40.05
N ASP A 480 -0.64 24.44 41.19
CA ASP A 480 -0.14 24.87 42.51
C ASP A 480 1.36 24.61 42.65
N ARG A 481 1.89 23.54 42.05
CA ARG A 481 3.34 23.26 41.98
C ARG A 481 4.12 24.23 41.09
N LEU A 482 3.42 24.94 40.20
CA LEU A 482 4.02 25.89 39.26
C LEU A 482 3.77 27.35 39.67
N ALA A 483 3.11 27.59 40.80
CA ALA A 483 2.70 28.91 41.25
C ALA A 483 3.87 29.88 41.37
N ARG A 484 3.64 31.13 40.97
CA ARG A 484 4.60 32.24 41.10
C ARG A 484 3.88 33.55 41.41
N LYS A 485 4.64 34.52 41.91
CA LYS A 485 4.10 35.83 42.33
C LYS A 485 3.89 36.81 41.16
N THR A 486 4.69 36.69 40.11
CA THR A 486 4.71 37.67 39.01
C THR A 486 4.03 37.14 37.74
N PRO A 487 3.40 38.02 36.94
CA PRO A 487 2.86 37.64 35.64
C PRO A 487 3.96 37.19 34.67
N THR A 488 3.61 36.30 33.75
CA THR A 488 4.47 35.80 32.67
C THR A 488 4.14 36.43 31.30
N VAL A 489 3.03 37.15 31.23
CA VAL A 489 2.52 37.81 30.02
C VAL A 489 1.95 39.17 30.39
N ASP A 490 1.95 40.11 29.44
CA ASP A 490 1.18 41.34 29.58
C ASP A 490 -0.29 41.09 29.21
N ALA A 491 -1.22 41.43 30.10
CA ALA A 491 -2.64 41.14 29.96
C ALA A 491 -3.49 42.27 30.57
N PRO A 492 -4.67 42.61 29.99
CA PRO A 492 -5.53 43.66 30.52
C PRO A 492 -5.91 43.41 31.99
N ARG A 493 -5.71 44.41 32.87
CA ARG A 493 -5.96 44.28 34.33
C ARG A 493 -7.34 43.72 34.66
N ALA A 494 -8.37 44.11 33.89
CA ALA A 494 -9.74 43.62 34.07
C ALA A 494 -9.88 42.11 33.79
N ALA A 495 -9.10 41.56 32.87
CA ALA A 495 -9.14 40.14 32.49
C ALA A 495 -8.44 39.23 33.52
N VAL A 496 -7.46 39.75 34.24
CA VAL A 496 -6.58 38.99 35.15
C VAL A 496 -6.72 39.41 36.63
N LYS A 497 -7.78 40.15 36.97
CA LYS A 497 -8.07 40.55 38.35
C LYS A 497 -8.27 39.31 39.22
N GLY A 498 -7.41 39.13 40.23
CA GLY A 498 -7.41 37.96 41.11
C GLY A 498 -6.76 36.71 40.51
N ALA A 499 -5.94 36.86 39.47
CA ALA A 499 -5.21 35.76 38.86
C ALA A 499 -4.13 35.19 39.77
N HIS A 500 -4.01 33.87 39.76
CA HIS A 500 -2.86 33.14 40.27
C HIS A 500 -1.96 32.79 39.09
N TRP A 501 -0.74 33.32 39.10
CA TRP A 501 0.22 33.14 38.01
C TRP A 501 0.99 31.83 38.17
N VAL A 502 1.30 31.18 37.05
CA VAL A 502 2.10 29.95 37.03
C VAL A 502 3.29 30.08 36.09
N THR A 503 4.31 29.27 36.35
CA THR A 503 5.44 29.08 35.44
C THR A 503 4.92 28.42 34.16
N PRO A 504 5.22 28.96 32.96
CA PRO A 504 4.54 28.60 31.72
C PRO A 504 5.10 27.29 31.14
N LYS A 505 4.80 26.17 31.80
CA LYS A 505 5.28 24.83 31.45
C LYS A 505 4.18 23.91 30.90
N LEU A 506 2.93 24.14 31.30
CA LEU A 506 1.80 23.31 30.89
C LEU A 506 1.23 23.82 29.57
N VAL A 507 0.96 22.90 28.65
CA VAL A 507 0.32 23.18 27.38
C VAL A 507 -1.09 22.61 27.41
N ALA A 508 -2.07 23.43 27.05
CA ALA A 508 -3.47 23.08 26.96
C ALA A 508 -3.92 23.11 25.49
N GLU A 509 -4.69 22.12 25.08
CA GLU A 509 -5.41 22.15 23.82
C GLU A 509 -6.79 22.79 24.02
N VAL A 510 -7.13 23.75 23.15
CA VAL A 510 -8.32 24.61 23.30
C VAL A 510 -9.02 24.74 21.96
N ALA A 511 -10.33 24.46 21.94
CA ALA A 511 -11.22 24.79 20.83
C ALA A 511 -11.79 26.21 21.04
N PHE A 512 -11.97 26.97 19.96
CA PHE A 512 -12.48 28.35 20.00
C PHE A 512 -13.20 28.72 18.71
N ALA A 513 -14.06 29.74 18.74
CA ALA A 513 -14.80 30.17 17.55
C ALA A 513 -13.97 31.13 16.68
N GLU A 514 -13.32 32.12 17.32
CA GLU A 514 -12.54 33.13 16.64
C GLU A 514 -11.45 33.71 17.54
N THR A 515 -10.51 34.42 16.92
CA THR A 515 -9.48 35.21 17.59
C THR A 515 -9.70 36.67 17.22
N THR A 516 -9.74 37.57 18.22
CA THR A 516 -9.86 39.01 17.97
C THR A 516 -8.63 39.58 17.27
N PRO A 517 -8.70 40.80 16.69
CA PRO A 517 -7.52 41.50 16.16
C PRO A 517 -6.37 41.62 17.17
N ASP A 518 -6.69 41.79 18.46
CA ASP A 518 -5.70 41.83 19.55
C ASP A 518 -5.15 40.43 19.94
N GLY A 519 -5.55 39.39 19.21
CA GLY A 519 -5.07 38.03 19.39
C GLY A 519 -5.66 37.30 20.60
N VAL A 520 -6.88 37.64 21.04
CA VAL A 520 -7.59 37.05 22.18
C VAL A 520 -8.67 36.07 21.71
N LEU A 521 -8.75 34.89 22.31
CA LEU A 521 -9.75 33.86 21.95
C LEU A 521 -11.17 34.24 22.39
N ARG A 522 -12.15 33.91 21.55
CA ARG A 522 -13.60 33.99 21.87
C ARG A 522 -14.26 32.62 21.77
N HIS A 523 -15.23 32.38 22.66
CA HIS A 523 -15.95 31.11 22.80
C HIS A 523 -15.00 29.91 22.97
N SER A 524 -14.02 30.05 23.86
CA SER A 524 -13.01 29.02 24.13
C SER A 524 -13.53 27.92 25.06
N SER A 525 -13.16 26.67 24.76
CA SER A 525 -13.40 25.47 25.57
C SER A 525 -12.11 24.67 25.70
N PHE A 526 -11.81 24.23 26.93
CA PHE A 526 -10.67 23.38 27.22
C PHE A 526 -10.94 21.97 26.71
N ILE A 527 -9.94 21.37 26.08
CA ILE A 527 -10.02 19.99 25.58
C ILE A 527 -9.15 19.08 26.46
N GLY A 528 -7.88 19.45 26.69
CA GLY A 528 -6.98 18.61 27.47
C GLY A 528 -5.58 19.19 27.63
N LEU A 529 -4.74 18.51 28.41
CA LEU A 529 -3.31 18.85 28.53
C LEU A 529 -2.48 18.10 27.49
N ARG A 530 -1.50 18.79 26.89
CA ARG A 530 -0.50 18.22 25.97
C ARG A 530 0.80 17.97 26.72
N GLY A 531 1.05 16.71 27.08
CA GLY A 531 2.29 16.28 27.72
C GLY A 531 3.42 15.93 26.74
N ASP A 532 3.10 15.77 25.47
CA ASP A 532 3.99 15.40 24.37
C ASP A 532 4.76 16.59 23.77
N LYS A 533 4.29 17.82 24.03
CA LYS A 533 4.77 19.05 23.40
C LYS A 533 5.27 20.06 24.44
N PRO A 534 6.49 20.60 24.30
CA PRO A 534 7.00 21.61 25.22
C PRO A 534 6.37 22.98 24.96
N ALA A 535 6.17 23.77 26.02
CA ALA A 535 5.52 25.09 25.95
C ALA A 535 6.17 26.07 24.94
N ARG A 536 7.51 26.02 24.80
CA ARG A 536 8.25 26.87 23.85
C ARG A 536 7.89 26.65 22.38
N GLU A 537 7.31 25.51 22.03
CA GLU A 537 6.90 25.17 20.66
C GLU A 537 5.44 25.57 20.35
N VAL A 538 4.76 26.19 21.30
CA VAL A 538 3.37 26.63 21.17
C VAL A 538 3.32 28.05 20.60
N VAL A 539 3.34 28.13 19.27
CA VAL A 539 3.30 29.38 18.49
C VAL A 539 1.90 29.65 17.94
N ALA A 540 1.59 30.93 17.68
CA ALA A 540 0.30 31.31 17.09
C ALA A 540 0.16 30.75 15.66
N GLU A 541 -0.90 29.98 15.39
CA GLU A 541 -1.18 29.52 14.04
C GLU A 541 -1.78 30.66 13.22
N ARG A 542 -1.16 30.94 12.07
CA ARG A 542 -1.70 31.82 11.04
C ARG A 542 -1.84 30.98 9.77
N ALA A 543 -3.02 31.02 9.17
CA ALA A 543 -3.21 30.35 7.90
C ALA A 543 -2.30 30.98 6.84
N ALA A 544 -1.55 30.14 6.15
CA ALA A 544 -0.82 30.53 4.97
C ALA A 544 -1.75 30.45 3.75
N PRO A 545 -1.49 31.23 2.68
CA PRO A 545 -2.14 30.98 1.41
C PRO A 545 -1.80 29.55 0.96
N VAL A 546 -2.77 28.87 0.36
CA VAL A 546 -2.53 27.58 -0.30
C VAL A 546 -1.47 27.81 -1.40
N PRO A 547 -0.43 26.96 -1.49
CA PRO A 547 0.54 27.06 -2.58
C PRO A 547 -0.19 27.06 -3.90
N ALA A 548 0.06 28.08 -4.74
CA ALA A 548 -0.48 28.09 -6.08
C ALA A 548 0.01 26.84 -6.83
N PRO A 549 -0.81 26.22 -7.69
CA PRO A 549 -0.35 25.14 -8.54
C PRO A 549 0.88 25.62 -9.31
N THR A 550 1.89 24.77 -9.46
CA THR A 550 3.02 25.08 -10.34
C THR A 550 2.52 25.11 -11.78
N THR A 551 2.02 26.27 -12.22
CA THR A 551 1.42 26.43 -13.54
C THR A 551 2.52 26.61 -14.58
N VAL A 552 2.84 25.53 -15.28
CA VAL A 552 3.61 25.61 -16.52
C VAL A 552 2.75 26.33 -17.57
N LYS A 553 3.26 27.43 -18.14
CA LYS A 553 2.54 28.15 -19.19
C LYS A 553 2.47 27.30 -20.45
N VAL A 554 1.26 26.83 -20.78
CA VAL A 554 0.98 26.13 -22.04
C VAL A 554 0.58 27.14 -23.12
N THR A 555 1.37 27.24 -24.19
CA THR A 555 1.08 28.11 -25.33
C THR A 555 0.28 27.39 -26.41
N ASN A 556 -0.55 28.12 -27.17
CA ASN A 556 -1.39 27.59 -28.25
C ASN A 556 -2.29 26.45 -27.76
N ARG A 557 -3.03 26.66 -26.67
CA ARG A 557 -3.87 25.63 -26.03
C ARG A 557 -4.94 25.12 -26.97
N GLU A 558 -5.48 25.98 -27.83
CA GLU A 558 -6.56 25.73 -28.78
C GLU A 558 -6.11 24.92 -30.00
N ARG A 559 -4.79 24.72 -30.17
CA ARG A 559 -4.25 23.98 -31.30
C ARG A 559 -4.66 22.51 -31.23
N VAL A 560 -5.42 22.07 -32.22
CA VAL A 560 -5.78 20.66 -32.42
C VAL A 560 -4.53 19.84 -32.70
N ILE A 561 -4.33 18.77 -31.93
CA ILE A 561 -3.21 17.82 -32.07
C ILE A 561 -3.66 16.41 -32.38
N PHE A 562 -4.93 16.09 -32.11
CA PHE A 562 -5.61 14.89 -32.61
C PHE A 562 -6.83 15.32 -33.45
N PRO A 563 -6.71 15.40 -34.78
CA PRO A 563 -7.81 15.88 -35.63
C PRO A 563 -9.03 14.96 -35.64
N ASP A 564 -8.84 13.65 -35.47
CA ASP A 564 -9.95 12.68 -35.50
C ASP A 564 -10.83 12.71 -34.25
N SER A 565 -10.44 13.42 -33.20
CA SER A 565 -11.18 13.51 -31.94
C SER A 565 -11.26 14.93 -31.40
N ASP A 566 -10.88 15.92 -32.21
CA ASP A 566 -10.83 17.35 -31.87
C ASP A 566 -10.09 17.67 -30.55
N ILE A 567 -9.14 16.82 -30.15
CA ILE A 567 -8.36 17.04 -28.91
C ILE A 567 -7.24 18.04 -29.18
N THR A 568 -7.22 19.06 -28.33
CA THR A 568 -6.31 20.20 -28.38
C THR A 568 -5.10 20.04 -27.46
N LYS A 569 -4.09 20.90 -27.63
CA LYS A 569 -2.91 20.97 -26.76
C LYS A 569 -3.24 21.30 -25.32
N GLY A 570 -4.22 22.17 -25.09
CA GLY A 570 -4.72 22.50 -23.76
C GLY A 570 -5.27 21.25 -23.09
N GLN A 571 -6.18 20.54 -23.75
CA GLN A 571 -6.77 19.31 -23.21
C GLN A 571 -5.75 18.22 -22.90
N LEU A 572 -4.74 18.03 -23.78
CA LEU A 572 -3.66 17.08 -23.49
C LEU A 572 -2.81 17.49 -22.28
N ALA A 573 -2.54 18.79 -22.13
CA ALA A 573 -1.82 19.30 -20.96
C ALA A 573 -2.64 19.16 -19.68
N ASP A 574 -3.93 19.46 -19.73
CA ASP A 574 -4.85 19.32 -18.60
C ASP A 574 -4.99 17.85 -18.19
N TYR A 575 -5.04 16.92 -19.15
CA TYR A 575 -4.97 15.48 -18.89
C TYR A 575 -3.70 15.08 -18.13
N TYR A 576 -2.52 15.46 -18.61
CA TYR A 576 -1.27 15.10 -17.93
C TYR A 576 -1.12 15.77 -16.56
N ALA A 577 -1.63 16.99 -16.39
CA ALA A 577 -1.69 17.64 -15.09
C ALA A 577 -2.59 16.85 -14.12
N THR A 578 -3.76 16.42 -14.59
CA THR A 578 -4.75 15.66 -13.81
C THR A 578 -4.32 14.21 -13.56
N MET A 579 -3.58 13.59 -14.45
CA MET A 579 -3.12 12.21 -14.26
C MET A 579 -1.76 12.11 -13.56
N ALA A 580 -1.09 13.24 -13.27
CA ALA A 580 0.26 13.25 -12.71
C ALA A 580 0.38 12.45 -11.42
N GLY A 581 -0.56 12.60 -10.47
CA GLY A 581 -0.52 11.91 -9.17
C GLY A 581 -0.51 10.38 -9.29
N VAL A 582 -1.21 9.81 -10.27
CA VAL A 582 -1.28 8.36 -10.51
C VAL A 582 -0.27 7.86 -11.55
N MET A 583 0.29 8.75 -12.38
CA MET A 583 1.29 8.43 -13.39
C MET A 583 2.73 8.47 -12.85
N LEU A 584 3.07 9.44 -11.99
CA LEU A 584 4.40 9.64 -11.44
C LEU A 584 4.95 8.47 -10.60
N PRO A 585 4.15 7.64 -9.89
CA PRO A 585 4.66 6.40 -9.28
C PRO A 585 5.44 5.52 -10.27
N TRP A 586 5.01 5.51 -11.54
CA TRP A 586 5.54 4.68 -12.61
C TRP A 586 6.61 5.39 -13.45
N ALA A 587 6.34 6.65 -13.81
CA ALA A 587 7.16 7.43 -14.73
C ALA A 587 8.23 8.29 -14.04
N GLY A 588 8.03 8.62 -12.76
CA GLY A 588 8.91 9.51 -11.99
C GLY A 588 10.28 8.89 -11.68
N HIS A 589 11.32 9.72 -11.55
CA HIS A 589 12.69 9.28 -11.24
C HIS A 589 13.23 8.19 -12.17
N ARG A 590 12.81 8.21 -13.44
CA ARG A 590 13.15 7.18 -14.43
C ARG A 590 13.66 7.85 -15.70
N PRO A 591 14.75 7.35 -16.31
CA PRO A 591 15.11 7.83 -17.63
C PRO A 591 13.95 7.59 -18.61
N ILE A 592 13.52 8.66 -19.28
CA ILE A 592 12.41 8.65 -20.22
C ILE A 592 12.87 9.06 -21.62
N SER A 593 12.11 8.60 -22.60
CA SER A 593 12.16 9.01 -23.98
C SER A 593 10.78 9.49 -24.40
N LEU A 594 10.75 10.58 -25.14
CA LEU A 594 9.54 11.32 -25.47
C LEU A 594 9.20 11.11 -26.94
N VAL A 595 7.94 10.82 -27.25
CA VAL A 595 7.43 10.96 -28.62
C VAL A 595 6.82 12.35 -28.74
N ARG A 596 7.47 13.22 -29.51
CA ARG A 596 7.06 14.62 -29.69
C ARG A 596 6.43 14.81 -31.06
N CYS A 597 5.25 15.40 -31.07
CA CYS A 597 4.50 15.79 -32.26
C CYS A 597 4.15 17.28 -32.20
N PRO A 598 5.12 18.21 -32.42
CA PRO A 598 4.93 19.63 -32.18
C PRO A 598 3.81 20.27 -33.01
N GLN A 599 3.46 19.70 -34.17
CA GLN A 599 2.38 20.15 -35.06
C GLN A 599 1.14 19.25 -35.00
N GLY A 600 1.04 18.38 -33.99
CA GLY A 600 0.01 17.36 -33.89
C GLY A 600 0.40 16.05 -34.56
N ARG A 601 -0.32 14.97 -34.22
CA ARG A 601 0.06 13.61 -34.59
C ARG A 601 -0.19 13.24 -36.06
N ALA A 602 -0.94 14.06 -36.78
CA ALA A 602 -1.11 13.93 -38.24
C ALA A 602 0.10 14.47 -39.03
N ARG A 603 1.07 15.09 -38.35
CA ARG A 603 2.32 15.59 -38.92
C ARG A 603 3.50 14.77 -38.38
N ALA A 604 4.72 15.16 -38.74
CA ALA A 604 5.93 14.48 -38.30
C ALA A 604 6.03 14.46 -36.76
N CYS A 605 6.18 13.26 -36.21
CA CYS A 605 6.55 13.01 -34.83
C CYS A 605 7.98 12.47 -34.79
N PHE A 606 8.71 12.74 -33.72
CA PHE A 606 10.06 12.22 -33.51
C PHE A 606 10.25 11.71 -32.09
N PHE A 607 11.18 10.76 -31.96
CA PHE A 607 11.55 10.14 -30.69
C PHE A 607 12.79 10.85 -30.12
N GLN A 608 12.70 11.35 -28.90
CA GLN A 608 13.79 12.08 -28.24
C GLN A 608 14.19 11.39 -26.94
N LYS A 609 15.48 11.06 -26.82
CA LYS A 609 16.07 10.46 -25.62
C LYS A 609 16.84 11.47 -24.78
N HIS A 610 17.55 12.37 -25.45
CA HIS A 610 18.51 13.27 -24.83
C HIS A 610 17.97 14.70 -24.79
N ASP A 611 18.32 15.43 -23.74
CA ASP A 611 18.07 16.88 -23.71
C ASP A 611 19.19 17.65 -24.41
N ALA A 612 18.80 18.62 -25.23
CA ALA A 612 19.70 19.63 -25.79
C ALA A 612 19.66 20.96 -25.00
N GLY A 613 19.10 20.94 -23.77
CA GLY A 613 18.94 22.10 -22.89
C GLY A 613 17.65 22.90 -23.11
N SER A 614 16.61 22.28 -23.69
CA SER A 614 15.41 23.00 -24.16
C SER A 614 14.20 22.93 -23.22
N PHE A 615 14.22 22.07 -22.21
CA PHE A 615 13.08 21.85 -21.32
C PHE A 615 13.12 22.67 -20.02
N GLY A 616 14.23 23.35 -19.71
CA GLY A 616 14.39 24.10 -18.46
C GLY A 616 14.46 23.21 -17.22
N ASP A 617 14.39 23.82 -16.03
CA ASP A 617 14.75 23.15 -14.77
C ASP A 617 13.73 22.09 -14.29
N ALA A 618 12.49 22.15 -14.81
CA ALA A 618 11.42 21.23 -14.43
C ALA A 618 11.59 19.82 -15.04
N VAL A 619 12.44 19.67 -16.05
CA VAL A 619 12.78 18.38 -16.64
C VAL A 619 14.25 18.12 -16.40
N HIS A 620 14.54 17.05 -15.68
CA HIS A 620 15.86 16.77 -15.18
C HIS A 620 16.68 15.96 -16.18
N GLN A 621 18.01 15.99 -15.98
CA GLN A 621 18.97 15.29 -16.81
C GLN A 621 19.80 14.33 -15.94
N VAL A 622 20.07 13.15 -16.47
CA VAL A 622 21.00 12.18 -15.88
C VAL A 622 22.06 11.79 -16.92
N PRO A 623 23.36 11.97 -16.65
CA PRO A 623 24.41 11.57 -17.57
C PRO A 623 24.52 10.03 -17.57
N ILE A 624 24.35 9.42 -18.74
CA ILE A 624 24.44 7.97 -18.91
C ILE A 624 25.47 7.65 -19.97
N ARG A 625 26.42 6.77 -19.61
CA ARG A 625 27.40 6.24 -20.56
C ARG A 625 26.74 5.24 -21.51
N GLU A 626 26.88 5.46 -22.81
CA GLU A 626 26.38 4.59 -23.88
C GLU A 626 27.39 3.49 -24.25
N LYS A 627 26.95 2.56 -25.09
CA LYS A 627 27.78 1.40 -25.51
C LYS A 627 28.99 1.79 -26.35
N ASP A 628 28.91 2.90 -27.08
CA ASP A 628 30.02 3.43 -27.87
C ASP A 628 31.06 4.20 -27.02
N GLY A 629 30.81 4.32 -25.71
CA GLY A 629 31.68 4.98 -24.76
C GLY A 629 31.37 6.47 -24.54
N SER A 630 30.48 7.06 -25.34
CA SER A 630 29.99 8.43 -25.14
C SER A 630 29.13 8.54 -23.88
N THR A 631 28.93 9.76 -23.38
CA THR A 631 28.03 10.04 -22.26
C THR A 631 26.99 11.05 -22.73
N GLU A 632 25.73 10.67 -22.63
CA GLU A 632 24.60 11.48 -23.08
C GLU A 632 23.67 11.81 -21.92
N ASN A 633 23.04 12.98 -21.97
CA ASN A 633 22.13 13.45 -20.92
C ASN A 633 20.71 12.96 -21.20
N TYR A 634 20.30 11.90 -20.51
CA TYR A 634 18.94 11.37 -20.59
C TYR A 634 17.96 12.18 -19.75
N LEU A 635 16.73 12.30 -20.23
CA LEU A 635 15.64 13.03 -19.56
C LEU A 635 15.03 12.21 -18.43
N TYR A 636 14.62 12.85 -17.34
CA TYR A 636 13.65 12.30 -16.38
C TYR A 636 12.79 13.42 -15.79
N VAL A 637 11.64 13.05 -15.20
CA VAL A 637 10.71 13.98 -14.54
C VAL A 637 10.39 13.43 -13.15
N ASP A 638 10.13 14.31 -12.20
CA ASP A 638 9.77 13.91 -10.82
C ASP A 638 8.43 14.47 -10.38
N ASP A 639 7.89 15.46 -11.09
CA ASP A 639 6.69 16.19 -10.70
C ASP A 639 5.75 16.51 -11.88
N THR A 640 4.58 17.07 -11.54
CA THR A 640 3.58 17.54 -12.51
C THR A 640 4.16 18.59 -13.47
N ALA A 641 5.05 19.46 -12.99
CA ALA A 641 5.61 20.53 -13.79
C ALA A 641 6.51 19.98 -14.90
N GLY A 642 7.32 18.95 -14.62
CA GLY A 642 8.13 18.24 -15.61
C GLY A 642 7.27 17.60 -16.70
N LEU A 643 6.22 16.87 -16.32
CA LEU A 643 5.28 16.26 -17.27
C LEU A 643 4.65 17.31 -18.20
N VAL A 644 4.05 18.37 -17.63
CA VAL A 644 3.38 19.42 -18.42
C VAL A 644 4.38 20.21 -19.26
N THR A 645 5.61 20.40 -18.79
CA THR A 645 6.69 21.03 -19.57
C THR A 645 7.04 20.20 -20.81
N CYS A 646 7.14 18.87 -20.67
CA CYS A 646 7.32 17.99 -21.82
C CYS A 646 6.16 18.14 -22.83
N VAL A 647 4.90 18.20 -22.35
CA VAL A 647 3.70 18.37 -23.20
C VAL A 647 3.66 19.74 -23.88
N GLN A 648 4.04 20.80 -23.16
CA GLN A 648 4.21 22.15 -23.72
C GLN A 648 5.19 22.14 -24.90
N MET A 649 6.25 21.33 -24.80
CA MET A 649 7.24 21.11 -25.85
C MET A 649 6.78 20.11 -26.92
N GLY A 650 5.52 19.70 -26.92
CA GLY A 650 4.89 18.87 -27.96
C GLY A 650 4.94 17.37 -27.70
N THR A 651 5.30 16.93 -26.49
CA THR A 651 5.26 15.50 -26.12
C THR A 651 3.83 14.99 -26.09
N ILE A 652 3.62 13.82 -26.69
CA ILE A 652 2.39 13.05 -26.57
C ILE A 652 2.62 11.78 -25.77
N GLU A 653 3.69 11.02 -26.04
CA GLU A 653 3.95 9.73 -25.38
C GLU A 653 5.18 9.80 -24.46
N PHE A 654 5.08 9.15 -23.29
CA PHE A 654 6.17 8.96 -22.33
C PHE A 654 6.56 7.48 -22.27
N HIS A 655 7.78 7.17 -22.69
CA HIS A 655 8.34 5.83 -22.64
C HIS A 655 9.50 5.84 -21.67
N GLY A 656 9.55 4.95 -20.67
CA GLY A 656 10.67 4.95 -19.74
C GLY A 656 11.36 3.60 -19.62
N TRP A 657 12.54 3.64 -19.02
CA TRP A 657 13.41 2.49 -18.82
C TRP A 657 12.80 1.48 -17.86
N GLY A 658 13.31 0.25 -17.84
CA GLY A 658 13.01 -0.74 -16.80
C GLY A 658 13.70 -0.46 -15.45
N SER A 659 14.59 0.54 -15.36
CA SER A 659 15.28 0.96 -14.12
C SER A 659 15.09 2.44 -13.81
N ARG A 660 15.29 2.82 -12.55
CA ARG A 660 15.27 4.21 -12.05
C ARG A 660 16.65 4.87 -12.13
N VAL A 661 16.71 6.19 -11.97
CA VAL A 661 17.95 6.98 -12.08
C VAL A 661 18.96 6.67 -10.96
N ASP A 662 18.49 6.21 -9.80
CA ASP A 662 19.28 5.85 -8.63
C ASP A 662 19.79 4.40 -8.68
N ALA A 663 19.11 3.52 -9.43
CA ALA A 663 19.43 2.11 -9.61
C ALA A 663 19.53 1.73 -11.09
N LEU A 664 20.27 2.53 -11.87
CA LEU A 664 20.28 2.44 -13.35
C LEU A 664 20.59 1.05 -13.90
N GLU A 665 21.45 0.27 -13.25
CA GLU A 665 21.95 -1.00 -13.76
C GLU A 665 21.12 -2.22 -13.30
N THR A 666 20.24 -2.04 -12.32
CA THR A 666 19.38 -3.09 -11.73
C THR A 666 17.92 -2.71 -11.96
N PRO A 667 17.28 -3.15 -13.05
CA PRO A 667 15.88 -2.83 -13.33
C PRO A 667 14.91 -3.30 -12.24
N ASP A 668 13.91 -2.46 -11.97
CA ASP A 668 12.79 -2.70 -11.06
C ASP A 668 11.52 -3.18 -11.79
N ARG A 669 11.61 -3.30 -13.12
CA ARG A 669 10.49 -3.68 -13.99
C ARG A 669 10.98 -4.42 -15.22
N MET A 670 10.37 -5.57 -15.48
CA MET A 670 10.48 -6.33 -16.73
C MET A 670 9.14 -6.27 -17.49
N VAL A 671 9.18 -6.20 -18.81
CA VAL A 671 8.00 -6.05 -19.69
C VAL A 671 8.07 -7.01 -20.86
N PHE A 672 7.01 -7.77 -21.08
CA PHE A 672 6.76 -8.48 -22.33
C PHE A 672 5.70 -7.70 -23.12
N ASP A 673 6.09 -7.13 -24.25
CA ASP A 673 5.20 -6.36 -25.13
C ASP A 673 4.64 -7.32 -26.20
N LEU A 674 3.33 -7.59 -26.14
CA LEU A 674 2.67 -8.52 -27.05
C LEU A 674 2.22 -7.81 -28.31
N ASP A 675 2.96 -8.06 -29.39
CA ASP A 675 2.74 -7.50 -30.72
C ASP A 675 2.03 -8.53 -31.63
N PRO A 676 0.69 -8.47 -31.78
CA PRO A 676 -0.03 -9.31 -32.73
C PRO A 676 0.26 -8.90 -34.19
N ASP A 677 0.29 -9.89 -35.10
CA ASP A 677 0.23 -9.65 -36.53
C ASP A 677 -1.06 -8.89 -36.93
N GLU A 678 -1.04 -8.19 -38.07
CA GLU A 678 -2.17 -7.35 -38.50
C GLU A 678 -3.48 -8.12 -38.71
N GLY A 679 -3.39 -9.43 -39.00
CA GLY A 679 -4.55 -10.30 -39.17
C GLY A 679 -5.11 -10.90 -37.87
N LEU A 680 -4.47 -10.69 -36.72
CA LEU A 680 -4.93 -11.23 -35.43
C LEU A 680 -5.78 -10.20 -34.67
N GLY A 681 -6.95 -10.64 -34.22
CA GLY A 681 -7.83 -9.83 -33.37
C GLY A 681 -7.34 -9.73 -31.92
N PHE A 682 -7.87 -8.76 -31.19
CA PHE A 682 -7.49 -8.52 -29.79
C PHE A 682 -7.77 -9.71 -28.85
N GLU A 683 -8.80 -10.52 -29.15
CA GLU A 683 -9.08 -11.76 -28.41
C GLU A 683 -7.87 -12.70 -28.33
N GLU A 684 -7.13 -12.86 -29.42
CA GLU A 684 -5.93 -13.71 -29.43
C GLU A 684 -4.79 -13.09 -28.62
N THR A 685 -4.67 -11.75 -28.63
CA THR A 685 -3.73 -11.03 -27.77
C THR A 685 -4.07 -11.20 -26.28
N LYS A 686 -5.35 -11.15 -25.90
CA LYS A 686 -5.78 -11.40 -24.52
C LYS A 686 -5.43 -12.81 -24.07
N ARG A 687 -5.75 -13.81 -24.90
CA ARG A 687 -5.42 -15.22 -24.63
C ARG A 687 -3.92 -15.43 -24.49
N ALA A 688 -3.12 -14.78 -25.31
CA ALA A 688 -1.67 -14.77 -25.18
C ALA A 688 -1.20 -14.14 -23.87
N ALA A 689 -1.73 -12.96 -23.50
CA ALA A 689 -1.36 -12.28 -22.26
C ALA A 689 -1.67 -13.14 -21.02
N VAL A 690 -2.86 -13.75 -20.97
CA VAL A 690 -3.26 -14.65 -19.88
C VAL A 690 -2.37 -15.89 -19.84
N TYR A 691 -2.03 -16.47 -21.00
CA TYR A 691 -1.10 -17.60 -21.04
C TYR A 691 0.30 -17.22 -20.52
N LEU A 692 0.86 -16.06 -20.92
CA LEU A 692 2.14 -15.58 -20.38
C LEU A 692 2.08 -15.40 -18.86
N LYS A 693 1.00 -14.82 -18.34
CA LYS A 693 0.77 -14.68 -16.90
C LYS A 693 0.81 -16.03 -16.19
N GLU A 694 0.11 -17.04 -16.71
CA GLU A 694 0.09 -18.39 -16.13
C GLU A 694 1.49 -19.01 -16.11
N GLN A 695 2.25 -18.88 -17.21
CA GLN A 695 3.61 -19.42 -17.30
C GLN A 695 4.61 -18.69 -16.38
N LEU A 696 4.46 -17.37 -16.22
CA LEU A 696 5.24 -16.61 -15.22
C LEU A 696 4.86 -17.02 -13.79
N ALA A 697 3.58 -17.29 -13.54
CA ALA A 697 3.10 -17.71 -12.23
C ALA A 697 3.65 -19.08 -11.80
N GLU A 698 3.84 -20.02 -12.73
CA GLU A 698 4.53 -21.29 -12.46
C GLU A 698 5.98 -21.11 -11.99
N LEU A 699 6.64 -20.05 -12.48
CA LEU A 699 7.97 -19.63 -12.06
C LEU A 699 7.95 -18.76 -10.79
N GLY A 700 6.79 -18.55 -10.18
CA GLY A 700 6.62 -17.75 -8.97
C GLY A 700 6.65 -16.24 -9.20
N LEU A 701 6.52 -15.78 -10.45
CA LEU A 701 6.52 -14.36 -10.79
C LEU A 701 5.10 -13.81 -10.94
N ILE A 702 4.75 -12.87 -10.07
CA ILE A 702 3.55 -12.06 -10.16
C ILE A 702 3.69 -11.10 -11.35
N SER A 703 2.64 -10.98 -12.14
CA SER A 703 2.60 -10.11 -13.32
C SER A 703 1.28 -9.35 -13.42
N PHE A 704 1.31 -8.22 -14.12
CA PHE A 704 0.20 -7.28 -14.25
C PHE A 704 -0.05 -6.93 -15.72
N ALA A 705 -1.32 -6.74 -16.07
CA ALA A 705 -1.73 -6.36 -17.41
C ALA A 705 -1.78 -4.83 -17.56
N LEU A 706 -1.17 -4.33 -18.63
CA LEU A 706 -1.26 -2.93 -19.06
C LEU A 706 -1.74 -2.92 -20.51
N LEU A 707 -2.90 -2.32 -20.78
CA LEU A 707 -3.31 -2.05 -22.15
C LEU A 707 -2.30 -1.08 -22.76
N SER A 708 -1.81 -1.37 -23.96
CA SER A 708 -0.82 -0.48 -24.58
C SER A 708 -1.43 0.84 -25.06
N GLY A 709 -2.75 0.94 -25.25
CA GLY A 709 -3.38 2.02 -26.01
C GLY A 709 -3.16 1.90 -27.53
N GLY A 710 -2.56 0.79 -27.97
CA GLY A 710 -2.33 0.44 -29.38
C GLY A 710 -3.16 -0.77 -29.78
N LYS A 711 -2.49 -1.85 -30.19
CA LYS A 711 -3.12 -3.14 -30.53
C LYS A 711 -2.82 -4.25 -29.50
N GLY A 712 -1.82 -4.01 -28.64
CA GLY A 712 -1.21 -5.03 -27.79
C GLY A 712 -1.52 -4.87 -26.30
N VAL A 713 -1.07 -5.86 -25.53
CA VAL A 713 -1.05 -5.86 -24.06
C VAL A 713 0.41 -5.97 -23.62
N HIS A 714 0.81 -5.15 -22.65
CA HIS A 714 2.05 -5.36 -21.94
C HIS A 714 1.79 -6.24 -20.73
N VAL A 715 2.56 -7.33 -20.61
CA VAL A 715 2.66 -8.11 -19.37
C VAL A 715 3.84 -7.55 -18.57
N VAL A 716 3.55 -6.90 -17.46
CA VAL A 716 4.51 -6.19 -16.62
C VAL A 716 4.83 -7.03 -15.40
N VAL A 717 6.12 -7.26 -15.14
CA VAL A 717 6.64 -8.02 -14.01
C VAL A 717 7.48 -7.07 -13.15
N PRO A 718 6.97 -6.59 -12.01
CA PRO A 718 7.77 -5.83 -11.05
C PRO A 718 8.89 -6.69 -10.50
N LEU A 719 10.04 -6.10 -10.23
CA LEU A 719 11.21 -6.78 -9.68
C LEU A 719 11.79 -5.95 -8.54
N THR A 720 12.28 -6.63 -7.51
CA THR A 720 13.22 -6.00 -6.58
C THR A 720 14.51 -5.65 -7.35
N PRO A 721 15.03 -4.41 -7.28
CA PRO A 721 16.24 -3.99 -8.00
C PRO A 721 17.53 -4.70 -7.51
N ASP A 722 17.73 -5.94 -7.95
CA ASP A 722 18.87 -6.81 -7.57
C ASP A 722 19.59 -7.37 -8.80
N ALA A 723 18.84 -7.88 -9.79
CA ALA A 723 19.40 -8.47 -10.99
C ALA A 723 19.82 -7.40 -12.01
N GLU A 724 21.06 -7.47 -12.51
CA GLU A 724 21.55 -6.56 -13.56
C GLU A 724 20.87 -6.81 -14.93
N TRP A 725 20.89 -5.79 -15.78
CA TRP A 725 20.32 -5.84 -17.14
C TRP A 725 20.62 -7.10 -17.96
N PRO A 726 21.87 -7.63 -18.04
CA PRO A 726 22.14 -8.82 -18.84
C PRO A 726 21.36 -10.05 -18.35
N ARG A 727 21.20 -10.18 -17.03
CA ARG A 727 20.48 -11.29 -16.41
C ARG A 727 18.98 -11.20 -16.66
N VAL A 728 18.39 -10.02 -16.48
CA VAL A 728 16.95 -9.79 -16.75
C VAL A 728 16.64 -10.00 -18.24
N LYS A 729 17.52 -9.51 -19.13
CA LYS A 729 17.39 -9.73 -20.57
C LYS A 729 17.46 -11.21 -20.95
N ASP A 730 18.43 -11.95 -20.40
CA ASP A 730 18.61 -13.37 -20.67
C ASP A 730 17.41 -14.19 -20.21
N PHE A 731 16.89 -13.93 -19.01
CA PHE A 731 15.65 -14.54 -18.53
C PHE A 731 14.48 -14.28 -19.49
N ALA A 732 14.25 -13.02 -19.87
CA ALA A 732 13.14 -12.65 -20.74
C ALA A 732 13.26 -13.25 -22.15
N ASP A 733 14.48 -13.32 -22.72
CA ASP A 733 14.75 -13.98 -24.00
C ASP A 733 14.47 -15.48 -23.93
N ARG A 734 15.00 -16.17 -22.92
CA ARG A 734 14.80 -17.62 -22.74
C ARG A 734 13.33 -17.95 -22.53
N PHE A 735 12.63 -17.19 -21.70
CA PHE A 735 11.21 -17.34 -21.46
C PHE A 735 10.41 -17.20 -22.76
N ALA A 736 10.62 -16.10 -23.51
CA ALA A 736 9.93 -15.87 -24.78
C ALA A 736 10.23 -16.98 -25.81
N ARG A 737 11.47 -17.46 -25.89
CA ARG A 737 11.86 -18.57 -26.78
C ARG A 737 11.24 -19.89 -26.38
N ALA A 738 11.18 -20.21 -25.09
CA ALA A 738 10.55 -21.42 -24.59
C ALA A 738 9.07 -21.46 -24.98
N LEU A 739 8.34 -20.36 -24.80
CA LEU A 739 6.94 -20.28 -25.23
C LEU A 739 6.79 -20.39 -26.75
N ALA A 740 7.66 -19.75 -27.52
CA ALA A 740 7.66 -19.86 -28.98
C ALA A 740 8.04 -21.27 -29.49
N GLN A 741 8.78 -22.05 -28.71
CA GLN A 741 9.09 -23.45 -29.02
C GLN A 741 7.94 -24.39 -28.63
N ALA A 742 7.29 -24.13 -27.49
CA ALA A 742 6.15 -24.90 -27.03
C ALA A 742 4.91 -24.70 -27.92
N GLU A 743 4.70 -23.48 -28.41
CA GLU A 743 3.55 -23.14 -29.26
C GLU A 743 3.96 -22.34 -30.52
N PRO A 744 4.67 -22.98 -31.46
CA PRO A 744 5.26 -22.31 -32.62
C PRO A 744 4.23 -21.74 -33.61
N GLU A 745 3.00 -22.24 -33.56
CA GLU A 745 1.85 -21.74 -34.35
C GLU A 745 1.22 -20.47 -33.76
N ARG A 746 1.44 -20.19 -32.47
CA ARG A 746 0.87 -19.01 -31.77
C ARG A 746 1.91 -17.92 -31.57
N PHE A 747 3.16 -18.29 -31.24
CA PHE A 747 4.18 -17.35 -30.82
C PHE A 747 5.41 -17.33 -31.72
N VAL A 748 6.09 -16.18 -31.69
CA VAL A 748 7.44 -16.01 -32.24
C VAL A 748 8.27 -15.14 -31.31
N ALA A 749 9.53 -15.49 -31.11
CA ALA A 749 10.48 -14.74 -30.27
C ALA A 749 11.58 -14.04 -31.11
N VAL A 750 11.33 -13.87 -32.42
CA VAL A 750 12.26 -13.22 -33.36
C VAL A 750 11.61 -11.96 -33.92
N ALA A 751 12.35 -10.85 -33.89
CA ALA A 751 11.82 -9.55 -34.25
C ALA A 751 11.49 -9.38 -35.74
N THR A 752 11.89 -10.28 -36.65
CA THR A 752 11.68 -10.10 -38.09
C THR A 752 10.21 -10.24 -38.49
N LYS A 753 9.59 -9.16 -38.99
CA LYS A 753 8.16 -9.10 -39.38
C LYS A 753 7.74 -10.22 -40.34
N ALA A 754 8.59 -10.61 -41.29
CA ALA A 754 8.31 -11.70 -42.22
C ALA A 754 8.02 -13.04 -41.52
N LYS A 755 8.59 -13.27 -40.32
CA LYS A 755 8.35 -14.47 -39.52
C LYS A 755 7.13 -14.34 -38.59
N ARG A 756 6.43 -13.20 -38.55
CA ARG A 756 5.32 -12.96 -37.62
C ARG A 756 3.93 -13.26 -38.20
N LYS A 757 3.81 -13.55 -39.49
CA LYS A 757 2.51 -13.74 -40.15
C LYS A 757 1.64 -14.76 -39.41
N GLY A 758 0.44 -14.34 -38.99
CA GLY A 758 -0.52 -15.15 -38.23
C GLY A 758 -0.15 -15.45 -36.77
N ARG A 759 0.90 -14.83 -36.22
CA ARG A 759 1.45 -15.12 -34.87
C ARG A 759 1.62 -13.86 -34.04
N ILE A 760 1.79 -14.04 -32.73
CA ILE A 760 2.09 -12.97 -31.78
C ILE A 760 3.59 -12.95 -31.50
N PHE A 761 4.23 -11.80 -31.70
CA PHE A 761 5.60 -11.59 -31.27
C PHE A 761 5.62 -11.27 -29.78
N ILE A 762 6.35 -12.09 -29.02
CA ILE A 762 6.64 -11.82 -27.61
C ILE A 762 7.87 -10.91 -27.58
N ASP A 763 7.66 -9.60 -27.55
CA ASP A 763 8.75 -8.64 -27.53
C ASP A 763 9.37 -8.53 -26.13
N TYR A 764 10.45 -9.30 -25.93
CA TYR A 764 11.28 -9.22 -24.73
C TYR A 764 12.37 -8.14 -24.83
N LEU A 765 12.54 -7.46 -25.98
CA LEU A 765 13.63 -6.51 -26.21
C LEU A 765 13.46 -5.20 -25.42
N ARG A 766 12.33 -5.04 -24.73
CA ARG A 766 12.10 -4.00 -23.72
C ARG A 766 13.01 -4.16 -22.50
N ASN A 767 13.57 -5.35 -22.29
CA ASN A 767 14.30 -5.74 -21.08
C ASN A 767 15.82 -5.65 -21.24
N GLN A 768 16.32 -4.66 -21.99
CA GLN A 768 17.74 -4.41 -22.14
C GLN A 768 18.08 -2.96 -21.76
N ARG A 769 19.31 -2.74 -21.29
CA ARG A 769 19.81 -1.41 -20.96
C ARG A 769 19.58 -0.43 -22.12
N GLY A 770 18.95 0.71 -21.85
CA GLY A 770 18.61 1.71 -22.87
C GLY A 770 17.26 1.54 -23.57
N ALA A 771 16.59 0.39 -23.40
CA ALA A 771 15.27 0.19 -23.95
C ALA A 771 14.19 0.84 -23.10
N THR A 772 13.08 1.19 -23.75
CA THR A 772 11.94 1.82 -23.11
C THR A 772 10.64 1.15 -23.52
N ALA A 773 9.65 1.23 -22.62
CA ALA A 773 8.28 0.84 -22.85
C ALA A 773 7.34 1.98 -22.43
N ILE A 774 6.14 2.04 -23.04
CA ILE A 774 5.13 3.04 -22.69
C ILE A 774 4.82 2.97 -21.18
N MET A 775 4.72 4.13 -20.55
CA MET A 775 4.39 4.24 -19.13
C MET A 775 2.86 4.15 -18.90
N PRO A 776 2.42 3.58 -17.77
CA PRO A 776 1.04 3.67 -17.34
C PRO A 776 0.50 5.10 -17.41
N TYR A 777 -0.74 5.24 -17.88
CA TYR A 777 -1.46 6.50 -18.11
C TYR A 777 -0.87 7.42 -19.19
N ALA A 778 0.20 7.03 -19.90
CA ALA A 778 0.70 7.83 -21.02
C ALA A 778 -0.25 7.74 -22.23
N ALA A 779 -0.56 8.90 -22.83
CA ALA A 779 -1.28 9.00 -24.10
C ALA A 779 -0.46 8.43 -25.26
N ARG A 780 -1.15 7.98 -26.30
CA ARG A 780 -0.59 7.47 -27.55
C ARG A 780 -0.85 8.43 -28.70
N ALA A 781 0.13 8.64 -29.57
CA ALA A 781 0.03 9.43 -30.80
C ALA A 781 -0.73 8.66 -31.89
N ARG A 782 -1.97 8.25 -31.59
CA ARG A 782 -2.85 7.42 -32.43
C ARG A 782 -4.24 8.07 -32.61
N PRO A 783 -5.06 7.61 -33.57
CA PRO A 783 -6.47 7.98 -33.67
C PRO A 783 -7.22 7.82 -32.34
N GLY A 784 -7.97 8.85 -31.94
CA GLY A 784 -8.73 8.88 -30.69
C GLY A 784 -7.95 9.25 -29.42
N ALA A 785 -6.64 9.55 -29.50
CA ALA A 785 -5.78 9.82 -28.35
C ALA A 785 -5.88 8.75 -27.23
N PRO A 786 -5.75 7.45 -27.54
CA PRO A 786 -5.90 6.40 -26.54
C PRO A 786 -4.76 6.46 -25.53
N VAL A 787 -4.97 5.86 -24.36
CA VAL A 787 -4.00 5.86 -23.26
C VAL A 787 -3.56 4.44 -22.93
N ALA A 788 -2.33 4.30 -22.43
CA ALA A 788 -1.87 3.04 -21.85
C ALA A 788 -2.49 2.85 -20.46
N ALA A 789 -3.49 1.97 -20.33
CA ALA A 789 -4.32 1.89 -19.12
C ALA A 789 -4.03 0.62 -18.31
N PRO A 790 -3.69 0.73 -17.01
CA PRO A 790 -3.67 -0.39 -16.08
C PRO A 790 -5.04 -1.07 -16.00
N VAL A 791 -5.04 -2.41 -16.03
CA VAL A 791 -6.23 -3.24 -15.88
C VAL A 791 -5.92 -4.45 -15.01
N SER A 792 -6.92 -4.95 -14.30
CA SER A 792 -6.86 -6.27 -13.68
C SER A 792 -6.94 -7.37 -14.75
N TRP A 793 -6.51 -8.59 -14.41
CA TRP A 793 -6.61 -9.74 -15.30
C TRP A 793 -8.06 -10.23 -15.50
N SER A 794 -8.96 -9.95 -14.55
CA SER A 794 -10.39 -10.18 -14.72
C SER A 794 -10.97 -9.23 -15.76
N GLU A 795 -10.74 -7.92 -15.62
CA GLU A 795 -11.18 -6.92 -16.59
C GLU A 795 -10.63 -7.17 -17.98
N LEU A 796 -9.34 -7.54 -18.10
CA LEU A 796 -8.74 -7.81 -19.39
C LEU A 796 -9.56 -8.84 -20.18
N ARG A 797 -10.07 -9.90 -19.53
CA ARG A 797 -10.85 -10.96 -20.21
C ARG A 797 -12.10 -10.43 -20.90
N ASP A 798 -12.75 -9.41 -20.34
CA ASP A 798 -14.02 -8.89 -20.81
C ASP A 798 -13.88 -7.70 -21.77
N LEU A 799 -12.66 -7.18 -21.96
CA LEU A 799 -12.40 -6.06 -22.86
C LEU A 799 -12.29 -6.50 -24.33
N ASP A 800 -12.85 -5.71 -25.24
CA ASP A 800 -12.85 -5.96 -26.69
C ASP A 800 -11.75 -5.20 -27.44
N THR A 801 -11.05 -4.27 -26.78
CA THR A 801 -9.99 -3.45 -27.40
C THR A 801 -8.82 -3.13 -26.46
N ALA A 802 -7.62 -3.01 -27.04
CA ALA A 802 -6.40 -2.53 -26.37
C ALA A 802 -6.35 -1.01 -26.17
N ALA A 803 -7.35 -0.28 -26.69
CA ALA A 803 -7.43 1.18 -26.71
C ALA A 803 -8.77 1.66 -26.14
N ARG A 804 -9.18 1.08 -25.00
CA ARG A 804 -10.50 1.27 -24.39
C ARG A 804 -10.75 2.70 -23.90
N TRP A 805 -9.70 3.36 -23.41
CA TRP A 805 -9.75 4.70 -22.84
C TRP A 805 -8.85 5.67 -23.61
N SER A 806 -9.20 6.94 -23.54
CA SER A 806 -8.54 8.06 -24.17
C SER A 806 -8.22 9.17 -23.18
N VAL A 807 -7.51 10.19 -23.67
CA VAL A 807 -7.28 11.46 -22.96
C VAL A 807 -8.59 12.13 -22.50
N GLY A 808 -9.71 11.88 -23.19
CA GLY A 808 -11.03 12.41 -22.80
C GLY A 808 -11.67 11.70 -21.61
N ASP A 809 -11.18 10.52 -21.23
CA ASP A 809 -11.75 9.68 -20.17
C ASP A 809 -11.04 9.85 -18.82
N MET A 810 -10.45 11.04 -18.57
CA MET A 810 -9.54 11.25 -17.43
C MET A 810 -10.19 11.01 -16.06
N ASP A 811 -11.44 11.43 -15.87
CA ASP A 811 -12.15 11.25 -14.60
C ASP A 811 -12.38 9.76 -14.31
N ALA A 812 -12.79 9.00 -15.32
CA ALA A 812 -12.99 7.55 -15.21
C ALA A 812 -11.65 6.82 -14.95
N LEU A 813 -10.56 7.26 -15.56
CA LEU A 813 -9.23 6.71 -15.31
C LEU A 813 -8.76 7.00 -13.88
N LEU A 814 -9.04 8.19 -13.36
CA LEU A 814 -8.69 8.58 -11.99
C LEU A 814 -9.52 7.82 -10.96
N GLU A 815 -10.82 7.66 -11.18
CA GLU A 815 -11.69 6.83 -10.33
C GLU A 815 -11.18 5.38 -10.27
N ARG A 816 -10.86 4.80 -11.44
CA ARG A 816 -10.31 3.44 -11.52
C ARG A 816 -8.98 3.30 -10.78
N ALA A 817 -8.08 4.26 -10.91
CA ALA A 817 -6.77 4.23 -10.25
C ALA A 817 -6.88 4.18 -8.72
N ASN A 818 -7.94 4.78 -8.16
CA ASN A 818 -8.23 4.77 -6.72
C ASN A 818 -9.19 3.63 -6.30
N GLY A 819 -9.69 2.86 -7.26
CA GLY A 819 -10.68 1.81 -7.03
C GLY A 819 -10.06 0.48 -6.59
N ARG A 820 -10.89 -0.38 -5.97
CA ARG A 820 -10.46 -1.70 -5.47
C ARG A 820 -9.88 -2.61 -6.56
N ALA A 821 -10.31 -2.44 -7.82
CA ALA A 821 -9.86 -3.26 -8.94
C ALA A 821 -8.37 -3.08 -9.26
N LEU A 822 -7.80 -1.90 -8.96
CA LEU A 822 -6.38 -1.59 -9.21
C LEU A 822 -5.59 -1.41 -7.90
N ALA A 823 -6.19 -1.73 -6.75
CA ALA A 823 -5.48 -1.72 -5.47
C ALA A 823 -4.29 -2.68 -5.53
N GLY A 824 -3.08 -2.17 -5.26
CA GLY A 824 -1.84 -2.95 -5.35
C GLY A 824 -1.38 -3.30 -6.77
N TRP A 825 -2.00 -2.74 -7.81
CA TRP A 825 -1.58 -2.98 -9.19
C TRP A 825 -0.11 -2.59 -9.39
N GLY A 826 0.68 -3.47 -10.00
CA GLY A 826 2.09 -3.23 -10.33
C GLY A 826 3.03 -3.25 -9.12
N VAL A 827 2.58 -3.69 -7.95
CA VAL A 827 3.39 -3.84 -6.73
C VAL A 827 3.60 -5.32 -6.43
N ALA A 828 4.86 -5.75 -6.39
CA ALA A 828 5.26 -7.09 -5.95
C ALA A 828 6.73 -7.09 -5.50
N ASP A 829 7.01 -7.66 -4.33
CA ASP A 829 8.37 -7.86 -3.83
C ASP A 829 8.88 -9.24 -4.24
N GLN A 830 9.53 -9.29 -5.41
CA GLN A 830 10.01 -10.54 -5.99
C GLN A 830 11.38 -10.39 -6.66
N LEU A 831 12.26 -11.35 -6.37
CA LEU A 831 13.56 -11.46 -7.03
C LEU A 831 13.40 -12.19 -8.36
N LEU A 832 14.29 -11.88 -9.31
CA LEU A 832 14.40 -12.68 -10.52
C LEU A 832 14.91 -14.10 -10.16
N PRO A 833 14.27 -15.18 -10.61
CA PRO A 833 14.73 -16.53 -10.32
C PRO A 833 16.14 -16.83 -10.87
N ASP A 834 16.81 -17.84 -10.30
CA ASP A 834 18.20 -18.24 -10.62
C ASP A 834 18.32 -19.21 -11.83
N PHE A 835 17.22 -19.50 -12.55
CA PHE A 835 17.13 -20.59 -13.54
C PHE A 835 17.91 -20.36 -14.84
#